data_AF-A0A925ZHH6-F1
#
_entry.id   AF-A0A925ZHH6-F1
#
_cell.length_a   1.000
_cell.length_b   1.000
_cell.length_c   1.000
_cell.angle_alpha   90.00
_cell.angle_beta   90.00
_cell.angle_gamma   90.00
#
_symmetry.space_group_name_H-M   'P 1'
#
loop_
_entity.id
_entity.type
_entity.pdbx_description
1 polymer ?
#
loop_
_entity_poly.entity_id
_entity_poly.type
_entity_poly.pdbx_seq_one_letter_code
_entity_poly.pdbx_strand_id
1 'polypeptide(L)'
;MNRSRRTAGTSLVEILVVIVVFLIGILAIVQIFPGGFRLLGLTASQSKATQLARKEIERLKSRADQLPDRIVPVRYVRATGELVAIVDSLRRTNDLGPTADSLTQGGNFFFAGDDLGPWRRGAGANTVTRIVGESSIIPAPRPAAGALSDQFFYGGLMTLQFGPAVFNPEVGGNSANNDVVFNVYGNDLSLALGASPVNGSPGPFREYLYFCANPELTTAEIHIPRAGIPVRYRFAATIYVRDAALNVRTLEILDQILTVNNLAGDDYDELSLAALVAPLLLPGDTFIGVAFDSLQLAPLFERIPKANSFSVGDPYEYKLIDDVNVGVTNANMGALLFNPAGYKYFVPNSQGRRIPLTARVNYNVYDWGIVREEFRIPSGTNDSTKLVLNGLKVKGNADTDGRTYNGLGFNVPNGAGGNQELDVVVQDTETGGIYAHNPANLADPLQTAYRVDKSIGSVKFQDRDLSTPEMEVTLYRPDDWTPIQIDDARGRSVRVYYQSTQEYQVQVMKSAARYIGVSGIPGSGQCSIGSLADPLQATKLYFSNSELGRSVTINEAYVRWDLDGPGPGLTTEVRKVSVSGAIKAPNALDPVQQPYLDLSDVYGAGWAVTWSDVDETGKAPGYIMRGVRGSSVAVRVLWNPQKFSLGTDTTANMTAFDRWASNWRKATTETFLQKGGIQ
;
A
#
# COMPACT_ATOMS: atom_id res chain seq x y z
N MET A 1 28.14 -57.07 59.92
CA MET A 1 27.12 -56.01 60.11
C MET A 1 27.72 -55.01 61.09
N ASN A 2 27.81 -53.69 60.89
CA ASN A 2 27.28 -52.75 59.91
C ASN A 2 28.34 -51.65 59.68
N ARG A 3 28.65 -51.33 58.42
CA ARG A 3 29.41 -50.11 58.07
C ARG A 3 28.49 -48.90 58.28
N SER A 4 28.83 -48.05 59.24
CA SER A 4 28.22 -46.73 59.38
C SER A 4 28.58 -45.86 58.17
N ARG A 5 27.60 -45.64 57.28
CA ARG A 5 27.68 -44.62 56.23
C ARG A 5 27.41 -43.26 56.88
N ARG A 6 28.44 -42.43 57.00
CA ARG A 6 28.28 -41.00 57.26
C ARG A 6 27.73 -40.34 56.00
N THR A 7 26.46 -39.97 56.03
CA THR A 7 25.87 -39.00 55.10
C THR A 7 26.46 -37.63 55.45
N ALA A 8 27.40 -37.16 54.63
CA ALA A 8 27.87 -35.78 54.70
C ALA A 8 26.74 -34.86 54.20
N GLY A 9 26.27 -33.97 55.06
CA GLY A 9 25.35 -32.91 54.65
C GLY A 9 26.10 -31.87 53.83
N THR A 10 25.70 -31.69 52.57
CA THR A 10 26.12 -30.59 51.71
C THR A 10 25.88 -29.27 52.43
N SER A 11 26.95 -28.52 52.73
CA SER A 11 26.81 -27.24 53.40
C SER A 11 26.29 -26.17 52.45
N LEU A 12 25.50 -25.21 52.95
CA LEU A 12 24.98 -24.09 52.15
C LEU A 12 26.10 -23.28 51.48
N VAL A 13 27.26 -23.20 52.12
CA VAL A 13 28.47 -22.55 51.58
C VAL A 13 28.98 -23.30 50.34
N GLU A 14 28.94 -24.63 50.35
CA GLU A 14 29.38 -25.47 49.23
C GLU A 14 28.46 -25.30 48.02
N ILE A 15 27.14 -25.21 48.24
CA ILE A 15 26.17 -24.90 47.18
C ILE A 15 26.38 -23.48 46.64
N LEU A 16 26.64 -22.50 47.52
CA LEU A 16 26.85 -21.10 47.11
C LEU A 16 28.16 -20.93 46.31
N VAL A 17 29.24 -21.61 46.71
CA VAL A 17 30.50 -21.66 45.97
C VAL A 17 30.30 -22.31 44.60
N VAL A 18 29.55 -23.41 44.52
CA VAL A 18 29.22 -24.04 43.24
C VAL A 18 28.43 -23.09 42.34
N ILE A 19 27.43 -22.38 42.87
CA ILE A 19 26.66 -21.39 42.09
C ILE A 19 27.57 -20.24 41.60
N VAL A 20 28.47 -19.73 42.44
CA VAL A 20 29.39 -18.64 42.06
C VAL A 20 30.39 -19.10 41.00
N VAL A 21 31.02 -20.26 41.16
CA VAL A 21 31.93 -20.83 40.15
C VAL A 21 31.19 -21.09 38.84
N PHE A 22 29.95 -21.58 38.91
CA PHE A 22 29.11 -21.79 37.73
C PHE A 22 28.73 -20.47 37.03
N LEU A 23 28.39 -19.43 37.80
CA LEU A 23 28.10 -18.08 37.29
C LEU A 23 29.31 -17.46 36.59
N ILE A 24 30.49 -17.55 37.22
CA ILE A 24 31.77 -17.08 36.63
C ILE A 24 32.08 -17.87 35.35
N GLY A 25 31.88 -19.19 35.37
CA GLY A 25 32.06 -20.04 34.20
C GLY A 25 31.15 -19.66 33.03
N ILE A 26 29.86 -19.41 33.28
CA ILE A 26 28.91 -18.95 32.26
C ILE A 26 29.31 -17.56 31.75
N LEU A 27 29.64 -16.62 32.63
CA LEU A 27 30.07 -15.27 32.25
C LEU A 27 31.34 -15.28 31.39
N ALA A 28 32.32 -16.14 31.73
CA ALA A 28 33.53 -16.31 30.96
C ALA A 28 33.23 -16.85 29.55
N ILE A 29 32.34 -17.84 29.42
CA ILE A 29 31.92 -18.36 28.11
C ILE A 29 31.20 -17.28 27.27
N VAL A 30 30.32 -16.48 27.89
CA VAL A 30 29.63 -15.36 27.23
C VAL A 30 30.62 -14.28 26.75
N GLN A 31 31.68 -14.01 27.51
CA GLN A 31 32.74 -13.06 27.15
C GLN A 31 33.73 -13.59 26.10
N ILE A 32 33.98 -14.90 26.04
CA ILE A 32 34.88 -15.51 25.06
C ILE A 32 34.21 -15.66 23.68
N PHE A 33 32.89 -15.87 23.63
CA PHE A 33 32.14 -16.06 22.38
C PHE A 33 31.06 -14.99 22.08
N PRO A 34 31.34 -13.68 22.22
CA PRO A 34 30.34 -12.64 21.97
C PRO A 34 29.90 -12.61 20.49
N GLY A 35 30.81 -12.99 19.57
CA GLY A 35 30.49 -13.14 18.15
C GLY A 35 29.51 -14.28 17.85
N GLY A 36 29.64 -15.41 18.55
CA GLY A 36 28.78 -16.59 18.34
C GLY A 36 27.32 -16.32 18.70
N PHE A 37 27.08 -15.68 19.86
CA PHE A 37 25.72 -15.29 20.27
C PHE A 37 25.10 -14.22 19.35
N ARG A 38 25.91 -13.27 18.86
CA ARG A 38 25.45 -12.29 17.85
C ARG A 38 25.06 -12.96 16.54
N LEU A 39 25.84 -13.95 16.08
CA LEU A 39 25.54 -14.71 14.87
C LEU A 39 24.25 -15.52 15.02
N LEU A 40 24.06 -16.20 16.16
CA LEU A 40 22.81 -16.94 16.44
C LEU A 40 21.59 -16.01 16.46
N GLY A 41 21.71 -14.83 17.08
CA GLY A 41 20.68 -13.81 17.06
C GLY A 41 20.35 -13.35 15.64
N LEU A 42 21.38 -13.10 14.82
CA LEU A 42 21.21 -12.69 13.43
C LEU A 42 20.54 -13.76 12.57
N THR A 43 20.95 -15.03 12.69
CA THR A 43 20.32 -16.16 11.99
C THR A 43 18.86 -16.34 12.42
N ALA A 44 18.56 -16.19 13.72
CA ALA A 44 17.20 -16.24 14.23
C ALA A 44 16.34 -15.10 13.66
N SER A 45 16.88 -13.88 13.60
CA SER A 45 16.18 -12.73 13.01
C SER A 45 15.95 -12.90 11.50
N GLN A 46 16.94 -13.42 10.77
CA GLN A 46 16.81 -13.74 9.33
C GLN A 46 15.71 -14.79 9.08
N SER A 47 15.64 -15.83 9.93
CA SER A 47 14.63 -16.87 9.85
C SER A 47 13.22 -16.30 10.07
N LYS A 48 13.04 -15.45 11.09
CA LYS A 48 11.77 -14.73 11.34
C LYS A 48 11.38 -13.83 10.18
N ALA A 49 12.33 -13.07 9.64
CA ALA A 49 12.07 -12.21 8.48
C ALA A 49 11.61 -13.02 7.26
N THR A 50 12.23 -14.17 7.01
CA THR A 50 11.84 -15.08 5.92
C THR A 50 10.45 -15.68 6.17
N GLN A 51 10.14 -16.06 7.42
CA GLN A 51 8.82 -16.57 7.79
C GLN A 51 7.72 -15.51 7.62
N LEU A 52 7.97 -14.26 8.03
CA LEU A 52 7.07 -13.13 7.81
C LEU A 52 6.81 -12.91 6.31
N ALA A 53 7.87 -12.88 5.50
CA ALA A 53 7.76 -12.67 4.05
C ALA A 53 6.90 -13.77 3.39
N ARG A 54 7.16 -15.05 3.74
CA ARG A 54 6.38 -16.18 3.23
C ARG A 54 4.92 -16.13 3.68
N LYS A 55 4.66 -15.87 4.97
CA LYS A 55 3.30 -15.79 5.51
C LYS A 55 2.49 -14.70 4.82
N GLU A 56 3.08 -13.53 4.61
CA GLU A 56 2.40 -12.43 3.93
C GLU A 56 2.16 -12.74 2.43
N ILE A 57 3.09 -13.42 1.76
CA ILE A 57 2.87 -13.88 0.37
C ILE A 57 1.71 -14.86 0.26
N GLU A 58 1.66 -15.87 1.13
CA GLU A 58 0.56 -16.84 1.12
C GLU A 58 -0.79 -16.16 1.43
N ARG A 59 -0.79 -15.17 2.33
CA ARG A 59 -1.96 -14.32 2.57
C ARG A 59 -2.39 -13.58 1.30
N LEU A 60 -1.46 -12.92 0.61
CA LEU A 60 -1.73 -12.18 -0.63
C LEU A 60 -2.24 -13.09 -1.76
N LYS A 61 -1.70 -14.32 -1.88
CA LYS A 61 -2.20 -15.31 -2.85
C LYS A 61 -3.65 -15.70 -2.60
N SER A 62 -4.03 -15.89 -1.33
CA SER A 62 -5.43 -16.22 -0.97
C SER A 62 -6.42 -15.07 -1.21
N ARG A 63 -5.93 -13.84 -1.44
CA ARG A 63 -6.75 -12.65 -1.72
C ARG A 63 -6.29 -11.96 -3.00
N ALA A 64 -5.99 -12.73 -4.05
CA ALA A 64 -5.48 -12.21 -5.32
C ALA A 64 -6.43 -11.18 -5.97
N ASP A 65 -7.74 -11.34 -5.78
CA ASP A 65 -8.76 -10.46 -6.35
C ASP A 65 -8.74 -9.05 -5.74
N GLN A 66 -8.28 -8.93 -4.48
CA GLN A 66 -8.17 -7.66 -3.77
C GLN A 66 -6.76 -7.07 -3.83
N LEU A 67 -5.92 -7.49 -4.78
CA LEU A 67 -4.62 -6.86 -4.95
C LEU A 67 -4.76 -5.42 -5.45
N PRO A 68 -3.87 -4.52 -5.05
CA PRO A 68 -3.83 -3.18 -5.60
C PRO A 68 -3.36 -3.21 -7.05
N ASP A 69 -3.67 -2.17 -7.80
CA ASP A 69 -3.14 -2.00 -9.15
C ASP A 69 -1.63 -1.80 -9.09
N ARG A 70 -1.14 -0.98 -8.16
CA ARG A 70 0.28 -0.74 -7.93
C ARG A 70 0.56 -0.22 -6.53
N ILE A 71 1.82 -0.36 -6.10
CA ILE A 71 2.33 0.22 -4.86
C ILE A 71 3.50 1.13 -5.22
N VAL A 72 3.39 2.41 -4.91
CA VAL A 72 4.27 3.47 -5.44
C VAL A 72 4.80 4.40 -4.35
N PRO A 73 6.02 4.93 -4.53
CA PRO A 73 6.50 6.04 -3.73
C PRO A 73 5.76 7.32 -4.15
N VAL A 74 5.33 8.11 -3.17
CA VAL A 74 4.68 9.40 -3.42
C VAL A 74 5.35 10.49 -2.62
N ARG A 75 5.37 11.67 -3.21
CA ARG A 75 5.66 12.93 -2.55
C ARG A 75 4.37 13.73 -2.47
N TYR A 76 4.10 14.28 -1.30
CA TYR A 76 3.00 15.21 -1.09
C TYR A 76 3.49 16.62 -1.35
N VAL A 77 2.83 17.33 -2.25
CA VAL A 77 3.12 18.73 -2.58
C VAL A 77 1.89 19.55 -2.26
N ARG A 78 2.09 20.74 -1.66
CA ARG A 78 1.03 21.73 -1.49
C ARG A 78 0.99 22.65 -2.71
N ALA A 79 -0.17 22.70 -3.35
CA ALA A 79 -0.44 23.41 -4.58
C ALA A 79 -1.67 24.31 -4.35
N THR A 80 -1.51 25.63 -4.40
CA THR A 80 -2.61 26.61 -4.16
C THR A 80 -3.43 26.37 -2.87
N GLY A 81 -2.81 25.79 -1.84
CA GLY A 81 -3.47 25.43 -0.57
C GLY A 81 -4.07 24.02 -0.51
N GLU A 82 -4.15 23.31 -1.63
CA GLU A 82 -4.56 21.90 -1.69
C GLU A 82 -3.33 20.98 -1.60
N LEU A 83 -3.46 19.86 -0.90
CA LEU A 83 -2.42 18.82 -0.85
C LEU A 83 -2.65 17.87 -2.02
N VAL A 84 -1.62 17.48 -2.76
CA VAL A 84 -1.75 16.47 -3.84
C VAL A 84 -0.63 15.44 -3.76
N ALA A 85 -0.98 14.18 -4.05
CA ALA A 85 -0.05 13.07 -4.13
C ALA A 85 0.55 12.95 -5.54
N ILE A 86 1.86 13.14 -5.64
CA ILE A 86 2.63 12.99 -6.89
C ILE A 86 3.54 11.78 -6.76
N VAL A 87 3.62 10.93 -7.78
CA VAL A 87 4.56 9.79 -7.79
C VAL A 87 6.00 10.28 -7.84
N ASP A 88 6.84 9.76 -6.96
CA ASP A 88 8.29 9.98 -7.02
C ASP A 88 8.94 8.93 -7.95
N SER A 89 9.07 9.29 -9.23
CA SER A 89 9.64 8.41 -10.26
C SER A 89 11.16 8.24 -10.16
N LEU A 90 11.86 9.10 -9.41
CA LEU A 90 13.31 9.04 -9.25
C LEU A 90 13.73 8.04 -8.16
N ARG A 91 12.83 7.73 -7.25
CA ARG A 91 13.05 6.80 -6.15
C ARG A 91 13.40 5.39 -6.66
N ARG A 92 14.52 4.85 -6.21
CA ARG A 92 14.95 3.47 -6.52
C ARG A 92 14.34 2.48 -5.54
N THR A 93 14.10 1.25 -5.99
CA THR A 93 13.53 0.17 -5.15
C THR A 93 14.28 -0.05 -3.84
N ASN A 94 15.60 0.11 -3.83
CA ASN A 94 16.45 -0.11 -2.64
C ASN A 94 16.76 1.17 -1.84
N ASP A 95 16.13 2.30 -2.16
CA ASP A 95 16.37 3.55 -1.45
C ASP A 95 15.54 3.63 -0.15
N LEU A 96 16.22 3.45 0.98
CA LEU A 96 15.63 3.39 2.33
C LEU A 96 15.85 4.68 3.14
N GLY A 97 16.60 5.65 2.62
CA GLY A 97 16.92 6.89 3.34
C GLY A 97 15.79 7.92 3.29
N PRO A 98 15.74 8.90 4.19
CA PRO A 98 14.75 9.97 4.11
C PRO A 98 15.12 10.97 3.01
N THR A 99 14.16 11.81 2.63
CA THR A 99 14.41 13.03 1.82
C THR A 99 14.64 14.25 2.72
N ALA A 100 15.28 14.06 3.88
CA ALA A 100 15.42 15.05 4.95
C ALA A 100 16.88 15.51 5.12
N ASP A 101 17.10 16.72 5.62
CA ASP A 101 18.43 17.29 5.90
C ASP A 101 18.79 17.33 7.39
N SER A 102 17.80 17.25 8.28
CA SER A 102 17.98 17.36 9.72
C SER A 102 16.94 16.56 10.51
N LEU A 103 17.28 16.18 11.75
CA LEU A 103 16.43 15.37 12.64
C LEU A 103 16.39 15.97 14.04
N THR A 104 15.21 16.36 14.50
CA THR A 104 15.05 17.02 15.81
C THR A 104 15.14 16.05 16.99
N GLN A 105 15.34 16.59 18.20
CA GLN A 105 15.22 15.82 19.45
C GLN A 105 13.82 15.18 19.60
N GLY A 106 12.80 15.86 19.06
CA GLY A 106 11.43 15.37 18.96
C GLY A 106 11.24 14.26 17.91
N GLY A 107 12.30 13.81 17.24
CA GLY A 107 12.28 12.71 16.30
C GLY A 107 11.55 13.00 14.98
N ASN A 108 11.39 14.27 14.63
CA ASN A 108 10.82 14.70 13.36
C ASN A 108 11.92 15.06 12.36
N PHE A 109 11.75 14.61 11.13
CA PHE A 109 12.56 15.01 9.98
C PHE A 109 12.19 16.40 9.49
N PHE A 110 13.19 17.16 9.08
CA PHE A 110 13.01 18.43 8.40
C PHE A 110 13.74 18.41 7.06
N PHE A 111 13.21 19.16 6.10
CA PHE A 111 13.88 19.43 4.83
C PHE A 111 13.67 20.89 4.45
N ALA A 112 14.74 21.64 4.25
CA ALA A 112 14.69 23.06 3.91
C ALA A 112 13.80 23.90 4.86
N GLY A 113 13.69 23.48 6.13
CA GLY A 113 12.87 24.13 7.16
C GLY A 113 11.45 23.59 7.32
N ASP A 114 10.97 22.73 6.42
CA ASP A 114 9.64 22.12 6.50
C ASP A 114 9.65 20.83 7.34
N ASP A 115 8.70 20.68 8.28
CA ASP A 115 8.50 19.46 9.07
C ASP A 115 7.89 18.35 8.19
N LEU A 116 8.67 17.29 7.96
CA LEU A 116 8.26 16.10 7.22
C LEU A 116 7.61 15.04 8.14
N GLY A 117 7.57 15.29 9.44
CA GLY A 117 7.01 14.42 10.46
C GLY A 117 8.00 13.41 11.05
N PRO A 118 7.51 12.48 11.88
CA PRO A 118 8.34 11.51 12.59
C PRO A 118 9.21 10.66 11.67
N TRP A 119 10.47 10.45 12.05
CA TRP A 119 11.46 9.76 11.21
C TRP A 119 11.03 8.38 10.76
N ARG A 120 10.22 7.69 11.58
CA ARG A 120 9.68 6.37 11.27
C ARG A 120 8.83 6.35 10.03
N ARG A 121 8.06 7.42 9.79
CA ARG A 121 7.16 7.53 8.64
C ARG A 121 7.89 7.95 7.35
N GLY A 122 9.15 8.37 7.45
CA GLY A 122 9.93 8.88 6.31
C GLY A 122 11.12 8.02 5.90
N ALA A 123 11.31 6.83 6.48
CA ALA A 123 12.49 5.99 6.22
C ALA A 123 12.18 4.49 6.18
N GLY A 124 13.15 3.70 5.70
CA GLY A 124 13.02 2.25 5.58
C GLY A 124 11.98 1.88 4.52
N ALA A 125 11.07 0.99 4.87
CA ALA A 125 9.94 0.60 4.04
C ALA A 125 8.94 1.76 3.83
N ASN A 126 8.89 2.75 4.72
CA ASN A 126 7.92 3.84 4.69
C ASN A 126 8.21 4.90 3.61
N THR A 127 9.26 4.70 2.81
CA THR A 127 9.53 5.49 1.59
C THR A 127 8.60 5.11 0.43
N VAL A 128 7.94 3.95 0.51
CA VAL A 128 6.97 3.47 -0.49
C VAL A 128 5.71 3.00 0.25
N THR A 129 4.73 3.89 0.42
CA THR A 129 3.54 3.65 1.25
C THR A 129 2.22 3.75 0.50
N ARG A 130 2.19 4.35 -0.70
CA ARG A 130 0.94 4.56 -1.45
C ARG A 130 0.49 3.26 -2.09
N ILE A 131 -0.67 2.80 -1.66
CA ILE A 131 -1.45 1.75 -2.30
C ILE A 131 -2.39 2.43 -3.29
N VAL A 132 -2.38 1.98 -4.55
CA VAL A 132 -3.26 2.50 -5.61
C VAL A 132 -4.13 1.36 -6.14
N GLY A 133 -5.45 1.58 -6.16
CA GLY A 133 -6.43 0.71 -6.78
C GLY A 133 -6.60 -0.62 -6.05
N GLU A 134 -6.48 -0.64 -4.72
CA GLU A 134 -6.89 -1.83 -3.97
C GLU A 134 -8.40 -2.01 -4.13
N SER A 135 -8.82 -3.14 -4.71
CA SER A 135 -10.17 -3.23 -5.24
C SER A 135 -10.91 -4.47 -4.76
N SER A 136 -12.19 -4.37 -4.45
CA SER A 136 -13.05 -5.54 -4.30
C SER A 136 -14.41 -5.26 -4.91
N ILE A 137 -15.06 -6.30 -5.44
CA ILE A 137 -16.48 -6.22 -5.74
C ILE A 137 -17.20 -5.93 -4.43
N ILE A 138 -18.18 -5.02 -4.44
CA ILE A 138 -18.93 -4.69 -3.23
C ILE A 138 -19.48 -5.99 -2.63
N PRO A 139 -19.13 -6.34 -1.38
CA PRO A 139 -19.57 -7.60 -0.78
C PRO A 139 -21.08 -7.64 -0.55
N ALA A 140 -21.61 -8.85 -0.39
CA ALA A 140 -23.01 -9.02 0.01
C ALA A 140 -23.28 -8.30 1.34
N PRO A 141 -24.40 -7.56 1.46
CA PRO A 141 -24.68 -6.76 2.64
C PRO A 141 -24.97 -7.64 3.86
N ARG A 142 -24.35 -7.29 4.98
CA ARG A 142 -24.52 -7.96 6.28
C ARG A 142 -24.53 -6.94 7.42
N PRO A 143 -25.08 -7.28 8.59
CA PRO A 143 -24.90 -6.49 9.80
C PRO A 143 -23.41 -6.49 10.19
N ALA A 144 -22.82 -5.31 10.32
CA ALA A 144 -21.39 -5.13 10.64
C ALA A 144 -21.10 -5.04 12.14
N ALA A 145 -22.09 -5.10 13.03
CA ALA A 145 -21.88 -4.80 14.46
C ALA A 145 -22.63 -5.73 15.44
N GLY A 146 -22.91 -6.99 15.08
CA GLY A 146 -23.58 -7.96 15.98
C GLY A 146 -25.02 -7.62 16.37
N ALA A 147 -25.50 -6.40 16.12
CA ALA A 147 -26.88 -5.99 16.34
C ALA A 147 -27.75 -6.36 15.13
N LEU A 148 -28.73 -7.23 15.36
CA LEU A 148 -29.70 -7.70 14.36
C LEU A 148 -30.67 -6.59 13.88
N SER A 149 -30.64 -5.40 14.49
CA SER A 149 -31.65 -4.35 14.28
C SER A 149 -31.11 -2.98 13.85
N ASP A 150 -29.80 -2.80 13.74
CA ASP A 150 -29.27 -1.44 13.53
C ASP A 150 -29.10 -1.13 12.04
N GLN A 151 -30.10 -0.45 11.46
CA GLN A 151 -30.15 -0.08 10.03
C GLN A 151 -28.94 0.77 9.59
N PHE A 152 -28.24 1.39 10.54
CA PHE A 152 -27.04 2.20 10.26
C PHE A 152 -25.81 1.35 9.93
N PHE A 153 -25.73 0.10 10.38
CA PHE A 153 -24.54 -0.76 10.18
C PHE A 153 -24.83 -2.00 9.35
N TYR A 154 -25.81 -1.91 8.46
CA TYR A 154 -26.09 -2.92 7.44
C TYR A 154 -25.48 -2.50 6.10
N GLY A 155 -24.54 -3.29 5.58
CA GLY A 155 -23.82 -2.95 4.35
C GLY A 155 -22.79 -3.99 3.92
N GLY A 156 -22.13 -3.75 2.79
CA GLY A 156 -21.05 -4.61 2.29
C GLY A 156 -19.74 -4.27 3.01
N LEU A 157 -19.27 -5.14 3.92
CA LEU A 157 -18.03 -4.89 4.67
C LEU A 157 -16.79 -5.32 3.88
N MET A 158 -15.90 -4.38 3.58
CA MET A 158 -14.58 -4.61 3.00
C MET A 158 -13.49 -4.20 4.00
N THR A 159 -12.53 -5.08 4.23
CA THR A 159 -11.35 -4.78 5.05
C THR A 159 -10.14 -4.66 4.14
N LEU A 160 -9.45 -3.52 4.22
CA LEU A 160 -8.26 -3.26 3.43
C LEU A 160 -7.17 -4.31 3.68
N GLN A 161 -6.48 -4.63 2.59
CA GLN A 161 -5.41 -5.59 2.52
C GLN A 161 -4.11 -5.05 3.01
N PHE A 162 -3.91 -3.74 3.20
CA PHE A 162 -2.74 -3.12 3.85
C PHE A 162 -3.24 -2.19 4.96
N GLY A 163 -2.51 -2.08 6.05
CA GLY A 163 -2.95 -1.23 7.15
C GLY A 163 -2.08 -1.34 8.40
N PRO A 164 -2.16 -0.37 9.32
CA PRO A 164 -3.13 0.73 9.35
C PRO A 164 -2.99 1.73 8.17
N ALA A 165 -4.10 2.32 7.74
CA ALA A 165 -4.19 3.26 6.63
C ALA A 165 -4.24 4.71 7.15
N VAL A 166 -3.51 5.62 6.51
CA VAL A 166 -3.58 7.06 6.78
C VAL A 166 -4.90 7.61 6.23
N PHE A 167 -5.65 8.29 7.09
CA PHE A 167 -6.89 8.95 6.68
C PHE A 167 -6.74 10.48 6.60
N ASN A 168 -5.97 11.08 7.51
CA ASN A 168 -5.69 12.52 7.50
C ASN A 168 -4.18 12.76 7.57
N PRO A 169 -3.57 13.45 6.59
CA PRO A 169 -2.16 13.80 6.69
C PRO A 169 -1.96 14.96 7.67
N GLU A 170 -1.35 14.68 8.82
CA GLU A 170 -0.52 15.69 9.49
C GLU A 170 0.74 15.93 8.65
N VAL A 171 0.61 16.77 7.62
CA VAL A 171 1.74 17.49 7.04
C VAL A 171 1.43 18.95 7.27
N GLY A 172 1.94 19.53 8.36
CA GLY A 172 1.89 20.96 8.72
C GLY A 172 0.73 21.80 8.15
N GLY A 173 -0.36 21.96 8.92
CA GLY A 173 -1.34 23.04 8.77
C GLY A 173 -2.52 22.81 7.81
N ASN A 174 -3.75 22.86 8.33
CA ASN A 174 -5.02 23.14 7.63
C ASN A 174 -5.12 22.71 6.15
N SER A 175 -5.31 21.43 5.84
CA SER A 175 -5.96 21.07 4.58
C SER A 175 -7.43 20.75 4.86
N ALA A 176 -8.33 21.50 4.22
CA ALA A 176 -9.79 21.34 4.35
C ALA A 176 -10.35 20.16 3.53
N ASN A 177 -9.51 19.46 2.75
CA ASN A 177 -9.90 18.28 1.97
C ASN A 177 -9.31 17.01 2.60
N ASN A 178 -10.11 16.37 3.46
CA ASN A 178 -9.77 15.08 4.10
C ASN A 178 -9.61 13.91 3.10
N ASP A 179 -9.96 14.11 1.82
CA ASP A 179 -10.08 13.03 0.82
C ASP A 179 -8.80 12.78 0.00
N VAL A 180 -7.77 13.64 0.01
CA VAL A 180 -6.61 13.48 -0.89
C VAL A 180 -5.81 12.19 -0.57
N VAL A 181 -5.65 11.87 0.71
CA VAL A 181 -4.84 10.72 1.14
C VAL A 181 -5.64 9.44 1.19
N PHE A 182 -6.98 9.51 1.25
CA PHE A 182 -7.84 8.33 1.30
C PHE A 182 -9.01 8.51 0.33
N ASN A 183 -8.88 7.95 -0.87
CA ASN A 183 -9.92 8.02 -1.89
C ASN A 183 -10.56 6.67 -2.11
N VAL A 184 -11.89 6.62 -2.06
CA VAL A 184 -12.69 5.45 -2.43
C VAL A 184 -13.43 5.79 -3.72
N TYR A 185 -13.26 4.99 -4.76
CA TYR A 185 -13.81 5.25 -6.09
C TYR A 185 -14.30 3.97 -6.76
N GLY A 186 -15.17 4.12 -7.76
CA GLY A 186 -15.80 3.04 -8.49
C GLY A 186 -14.98 2.52 -9.67
N ASN A 187 -15.67 1.84 -10.57
CA ASN A 187 -15.13 1.42 -11.86
C ASN A 187 -14.77 2.66 -12.71
N ASP A 188 -13.70 2.57 -13.49
CA ASP A 188 -13.34 3.63 -14.42
C ASP A 188 -14.44 3.79 -15.48
N LEU A 189 -14.76 5.04 -15.82
CA LEU A 189 -15.52 5.38 -17.01
C LEU A 189 -14.70 4.98 -18.26
N SER A 190 -15.39 4.85 -19.40
CA SER A 190 -14.75 4.51 -20.66
C SER A 190 -14.43 5.77 -21.46
N LEU A 191 -13.16 5.94 -21.80
CA LEU A 191 -12.70 7.00 -22.70
C LEU A 191 -13.23 6.73 -24.11
N ALA A 192 -14.00 7.66 -24.66
CA ALA A 192 -14.49 7.59 -26.02
C ALA A 192 -13.55 8.30 -26.99
N LEU A 193 -13.30 7.67 -28.14
CA LEU A 193 -12.55 8.26 -29.25
C LEU A 193 -13.49 9.09 -30.12
N GLY A 194 -13.07 10.32 -30.46
CA GLY A 194 -13.80 11.21 -31.38
C GLY A 194 -14.20 12.53 -30.74
N ALA A 195 -14.88 13.38 -31.53
CA ALA A 195 -15.38 14.65 -31.03
C ALA A 195 -16.46 14.41 -29.96
N SER A 196 -16.31 15.08 -28.82
CA SER A 196 -17.36 15.16 -27.80
C SER A 196 -18.65 15.73 -28.43
N PRO A 197 -19.85 15.30 -28.01
CA PRO A 197 -21.10 15.92 -28.41
C PRO A 197 -21.23 17.30 -27.75
N VAL A 198 -20.40 18.26 -28.15
CA VAL A 198 -20.48 19.63 -27.67
C VAL A 198 -21.43 20.42 -28.58
N ASN A 199 -22.36 21.16 -27.97
CA ASN A 199 -23.20 22.18 -28.59
C ASN A 199 -23.77 21.82 -29.98
N GLY A 200 -24.83 21.00 -29.99
CA GLY A 200 -25.73 20.85 -31.14
C GLY A 200 -25.45 19.67 -32.08
N SER A 201 -24.43 18.84 -31.80
CA SER A 201 -24.21 17.59 -32.52
C SER A 201 -24.79 16.39 -31.73
N PRO A 202 -25.71 15.60 -32.30
CA PRO A 202 -26.41 14.51 -31.59
C PRO A 202 -25.52 13.28 -31.44
N GLY A 203 -24.53 13.34 -30.55
CA GLY A 203 -23.91 12.11 -30.00
C GLY A 203 -24.78 11.58 -28.86
N PRO A 204 -24.88 10.25 -28.66
CA PRO A 204 -25.65 9.69 -27.56
C PRO A 204 -24.94 9.99 -26.24
N PHE A 205 -25.56 10.80 -25.37
CA PHE A 205 -25.15 10.93 -23.97
C PHE A 205 -25.12 9.54 -23.33
N ARG A 206 -24.02 9.23 -22.65
CA ARG A 206 -23.87 8.01 -21.86
C ARG A 206 -23.11 8.34 -20.58
N GLU A 207 -23.72 8.04 -19.44
CA GLU A 207 -23.18 8.30 -18.10
C GLU A 207 -21.84 7.59 -17.83
N TYR A 208 -21.56 6.52 -18.58
CA TYR A 208 -20.34 5.72 -18.44
C TYR A 208 -19.22 6.12 -19.42
N LEU A 209 -19.43 7.12 -20.28
CA LEU A 209 -18.44 7.62 -21.24
C LEU A 209 -17.91 9.00 -20.84
N TYR A 210 -16.66 9.28 -21.17
CA TYR A 210 -16.08 10.62 -21.15
C TYR A 210 -15.17 10.83 -22.37
N PHE A 211 -14.89 12.08 -22.72
CA PHE A 211 -14.10 12.43 -23.91
C PHE A 211 -12.90 13.30 -23.54
N CYS A 212 -11.86 13.25 -24.35
CA CYS A 212 -10.75 14.20 -24.29
C CYS A 212 -10.51 14.82 -25.66
N ALA A 213 -10.60 16.14 -25.72
CA ALA A 213 -10.30 16.91 -26.92
C ALA A 213 -8.85 17.40 -26.87
N ASN A 214 -8.18 17.40 -28.03
CA ASN A 214 -6.83 17.95 -28.22
C ASN A 214 -5.78 17.45 -27.20
N PRO A 215 -5.67 16.14 -26.92
CA PRO A 215 -4.83 15.63 -25.83
C PRO A 215 -3.35 16.00 -25.95
N GLU A 216 -2.85 16.18 -27.18
CA GLU A 216 -1.44 16.50 -27.44
C GLU A 216 -1.12 18.01 -27.40
N LEU A 217 -2.13 18.85 -27.15
CA LEU A 217 -2.00 20.31 -27.16
C LEU A 217 -2.16 20.92 -25.77
N THR A 218 -1.67 22.15 -25.62
CA THR A 218 -1.82 22.93 -24.38
C THR A 218 -3.27 23.29 -24.07
N THR A 219 -4.15 23.16 -25.05
CA THR A 219 -5.60 23.38 -24.98
C THR A 219 -6.37 22.07 -24.77
N ALA A 220 -5.73 21.04 -24.20
CA ALA A 220 -6.40 19.78 -23.92
C ALA A 220 -7.57 19.98 -22.94
N GLU A 221 -8.71 19.39 -23.27
CA GLU A 221 -9.97 19.50 -22.52
C GLU A 221 -10.53 18.12 -22.25
N ILE A 222 -11.19 17.97 -21.09
CA ILE A 222 -11.92 16.76 -20.73
C ILE A 222 -13.41 17.08 -20.63
N HIS A 223 -14.23 16.23 -21.24
CA HIS A 223 -15.68 16.32 -21.19
C HIS A 223 -16.22 15.19 -20.33
N ILE A 224 -16.84 15.54 -19.21
CA ILE A 224 -17.29 14.63 -18.15
C ILE A 224 -18.81 14.59 -18.11
N PRO A 225 -19.45 13.42 -18.02
CA PRO A 225 -20.91 13.36 -18.01
C PRO A 225 -21.47 14.11 -16.78
N ARG A 226 -22.44 14.99 -17.03
CA ARG A 226 -23.31 15.61 -16.00
C ARG A 226 -24.46 14.64 -15.70
N ALA A 227 -24.14 13.45 -15.22
CA ALA A 227 -25.14 12.50 -14.74
C ALA A 227 -25.47 12.80 -13.27
N GLY A 228 -26.69 12.51 -12.83
CA GLY A 228 -27.16 12.84 -11.47
C GLY A 228 -26.18 12.44 -10.35
N ILE A 229 -26.11 11.15 -10.02
CA ILE A 229 -25.13 10.59 -9.06
C ILE A 229 -24.18 9.74 -9.89
N PRO A 230 -22.84 9.95 -9.84
CA PRO A 230 -22.06 10.72 -8.87
C PRO A 230 -21.79 12.19 -9.29
N VAL A 231 -21.60 13.07 -8.29
CA VAL A 231 -21.25 14.51 -8.49
C VAL A 231 -19.73 14.76 -8.47
N ARG A 232 -18.96 13.79 -7.95
CA ARG A 232 -17.49 13.88 -7.82
C ARG A 232 -16.81 12.71 -8.53
N TYR A 233 -15.70 13.00 -9.20
CA TYR A 233 -14.90 12.02 -9.91
C TYR A 233 -13.44 12.09 -9.48
N ARG A 234 -12.79 10.94 -9.39
CA ARG A 234 -11.34 10.82 -9.30
C ARG A 234 -10.75 10.85 -10.70
N PHE A 235 -9.84 11.78 -10.95
CA PHE A 235 -9.06 11.91 -12.16
C PHE A 235 -7.62 11.50 -11.91
N ALA A 236 -7.09 10.71 -12.84
CA ALA A 236 -5.68 10.39 -12.92
C ALA A 236 -5.23 10.41 -14.37
N ALA A 237 -4.01 10.88 -14.58
CA ALA A 237 -3.42 10.98 -15.89
C ALA A 237 -1.90 11.14 -15.80
N THR A 238 -1.24 10.86 -16.90
CA THR A 238 0.14 11.26 -17.16
C THR A 238 0.13 12.48 -18.06
N ILE A 239 0.66 13.58 -17.55
CA ILE A 239 0.77 14.82 -18.32
C ILE A 239 2.21 15.07 -18.74
N TYR A 240 2.36 15.74 -19.86
CA TYR A 240 3.63 16.24 -20.36
C TYR A 240 3.80 17.69 -19.90
N VAL A 241 4.92 17.95 -19.23
CA VAL A 241 5.26 19.28 -18.73
C VAL A 241 6.63 19.70 -19.25
N ARG A 242 6.77 20.99 -19.54
CA ARG A 242 8.04 21.61 -19.91
C ARG A 242 8.60 22.32 -18.70
N ASP A 243 9.83 22.01 -18.31
CA ASP A 243 10.51 22.73 -17.24
C ASP A 243 11.04 24.10 -17.70
N ALA A 244 11.55 24.89 -16.76
CA ALA A 244 12.14 26.21 -17.03
C ALA A 244 13.38 26.14 -17.96
N ALA A 245 14.04 24.99 -18.06
CA ALA A 245 15.16 24.72 -18.96
C ALA A 245 14.72 24.15 -20.33
N LEU A 246 13.42 24.16 -20.62
CA LEU A 246 12.78 23.67 -21.84
C LEU A 246 12.84 22.14 -22.03
N ASN A 247 13.20 21.38 -21.00
CA ASN A 247 13.14 19.92 -21.06
C ASN A 247 11.70 19.44 -20.88
N VAL A 248 11.31 18.45 -21.68
CA VAL A 248 10.02 17.79 -21.53
C VAL A 248 10.16 16.63 -20.56
N ARG A 249 9.31 16.59 -19.54
CA ARG A 249 9.21 15.49 -18.58
C ARG A 249 7.76 15.07 -18.39
N THR A 250 7.57 13.84 -17.92
CA THR A 250 6.26 13.33 -17.53
C THR A 250 5.98 13.67 -16.07
N LEU A 251 4.72 13.98 -15.76
CA LEU A 251 4.22 14.14 -14.41
C LEU A 251 2.98 13.25 -14.27
N GLU A 252 3.00 12.36 -13.28
CA GLU A 252 1.90 11.46 -13.02
C GLU A 252 1.02 11.98 -11.89
N ILE A 253 -0.25 12.20 -12.22
CA ILE A 253 -1.30 12.60 -11.31
C ILE A 253 -2.06 11.35 -10.89
N LEU A 254 -2.02 11.03 -9.60
CA LEU A 254 -2.73 9.86 -9.08
C LEU A 254 -4.16 10.16 -8.68
N ASP A 255 -4.40 11.28 -8.01
CA ASP A 255 -5.68 11.54 -7.36
C ASP A 255 -5.96 13.04 -7.38
N GLN A 256 -6.55 13.51 -8.48
CA GLN A 256 -7.17 14.83 -8.55
C GLN A 256 -8.68 14.65 -8.46
N ILE A 257 -9.34 15.40 -7.58
CA ILE A 257 -10.79 15.32 -7.44
C ILE A 257 -11.42 16.37 -8.34
N LEU A 258 -12.35 15.93 -9.19
CA LEU A 258 -13.17 16.76 -10.05
C LEU A 258 -14.58 16.80 -9.49
N THR A 259 -15.18 17.99 -9.45
CA THR A 259 -16.59 18.17 -9.10
C THR A 259 -17.29 18.70 -10.33
N VAL A 260 -18.34 18.03 -10.77
CA VAL A 260 -19.18 18.50 -11.88
C VAL A 260 -20.41 19.20 -11.34
N ASN A 261 -20.89 20.19 -12.07
CA ASN A 261 -22.11 20.89 -11.68
C ASN A 261 -23.33 19.98 -11.91
N ASN A 262 -24.09 19.70 -10.85
CA ASN A 262 -25.34 18.95 -10.93
C ASN A 262 -26.45 19.88 -11.47
N LEU A 263 -26.59 19.95 -12.79
CA LEU A 263 -27.62 20.73 -13.48
C LEU A 263 -28.57 19.77 -14.22
N ALA A 264 -29.83 20.18 -14.39
CA ALA A 264 -30.83 19.37 -15.08
C ALA A 264 -30.50 19.24 -16.58
N GLY A 265 -30.12 18.04 -17.03
CA GLY A 265 -29.96 17.70 -18.45
C GLY A 265 -28.87 16.65 -18.72
N ASP A 266 -29.09 15.81 -19.73
CA ASP A 266 -28.12 14.83 -20.23
C ASP A 266 -27.04 15.52 -21.08
N ASP A 267 -25.96 16.00 -20.45
CA ASP A 267 -24.90 16.78 -21.11
C ASP A 267 -23.51 16.49 -20.51
N TYR A 268 -22.45 17.04 -21.11
CA TYR A 268 -21.09 16.95 -20.61
C TYR A 268 -20.60 18.30 -20.03
N ASP A 269 -19.91 18.25 -18.89
CA ASP A 269 -19.17 19.38 -18.34
C ASP A 269 -17.78 19.43 -18.98
N GLU A 270 -17.34 20.62 -19.39
CA GLU A 270 -16.07 20.83 -20.05
C GLU A 270 -15.06 21.44 -19.08
N LEU A 271 -13.93 20.77 -18.92
CA LEU A 271 -12.86 21.22 -18.02
C LEU A 271 -11.54 21.29 -18.78
N SER A 272 -10.88 22.45 -18.70
CA SER A 272 -9.52 22.62 -19.22
C SER A 272 -8.53 21.83 -18.38
N LEU A 273 -7.79 20.90 -19.01
CA LEU A 273 -6.76 20.13 -18.33
C LEU A 273 -5.59 21.03 -17.91
N ALA A 274 -5.25 22.05 -18.70
CA ALA A 274 -4.21 23.01 -18.33
C ALA A 274 -4.57 23.76 -17.04
N ALA A 275 -5.82 24.21 -16.90
CA ALA A 275 -6.29 24.87 -15.67
C ALA A 275 -6.35 23.90 -14.49
N LEU A 276 -6.76 22.65 -14.74
CA LEU A 276 -6.85 21.62 -13.71
C LEU A 276 -5.49 21.26 -13.12
N VAL A 277 -4.45 21.17 -13.96
CA VAL A 277 -3.12 20.73 -13.53
C VAL A 277 -2.19 21.87 -13.20
N ALA A 278 -2.51 23.12 -13.57
CA ALA A 278 -1.70 24.31 -13.28
C ALA A 278 -1.27 24.42 -11.81
N PRO A 279 -2.12 24.12 -10.80
CA PRO A 279 -1.69 24.09 -9.41
C PRO A 279 -0.59 23.05 -9.12
N LEU A 280 -0.59 21.93 -9.83
CA LEU A 280 0.27 20.77 -9.58
C LEU A 280 1.67 20.90 -10.20
N LEU A 281 1.85 21.90 -11.05
CA LEU A 281 3.11 22.18 -11.73
C LEU A 281 4.12 22.79 -10.77
N LEU A 282 5.40 22.44 -10.92
CA LEU A 282 6.44 23.11 -10.14
C LEU A 282 6.59 24.56 -10.65
N PRO A 283 7.13 25.48 -9.83
CA PRO A 283 7.42 26.83 -10.29
C PRO A 283 8.28 26.82 -11.57
N GLY A 284 7.77 27.44 -12.64
CA GLY A 284 8.44 27.49 -13.95
C GLY A 284 8.10 26.34 -14.90
N ASP A 285 7.36 25.34 -14.45
CA ASP A 285 6.83 24.30 -15.34
C ASP A 285 5.61 24.81 -16.12
N THR A 286 5.46 24.35 -17.36
CA THR A 286 4.29 24.64 -18.21
C THR A 286 3.67 23.35 -18.75
N PHE A 287 2.35 23.29 -18.78
CA PHE A 287 1.60 22.17 -19.35
C PHE A 287 1.77 22.13 -20.87
N ILE A 288 2.01 20.94 -21.43
CA ILE A 288 2.12 20.70 -22.89
C ILE A 288 0.93 19.91 -23.41
N GLY A 289 0.49 18.89 -22.68
CA GLY A 289 -0.54 17.95 -23.11
C GLY A 289 -0.64 16.77 -22.15
N VAL A 290 -1.46 15.79 -22.50
CA VAL A 290 -1.74 14.58 -21.73
C VAL A 290 -1.50 13.33 -22.59
N ALA A 291 -0.93 12.27 -21.99
CA ALA A 291 -0.86 10.98 -22.65
C ALA A 291 -2.29 10.39 -22.72
N PHE A 292 -2.87 10.36 -23.92
CA PHE A 292 -4.28 9.99 -24.12
C PHE A 292 -4.66 8.66 -23.47
N ASP A 293 -3.84 7.63 -23.64
CA ASP A 293 -4.06 6.29 -23.08
C ASP A 293 -3.91 6.20 -21.55
N SER A 294 -3.44 7.28 -20.90
CA SER A 294 -3.24 7.35 -19.46
C SER A 294 -4.42 7.96 -18.70
N LEU A 295 -5.36 8.58 -19.41
CA LEU A 295 -6.53 9.21 -18.81
C LEU A 295 -7.37 8.15 -18.11
N GLN A 296 -7.68 8.40 -16.84
CA GLN A 296 -8.58 7.60 -16.03
C GLN A 296 -9.51 8.52 -15.27
N LEU A 297 -10.80 8.21 -15.35
CA LEU A 297 -11.84 8.94 -14.65
C LEU A 297 -12.77 7.94 -13.98
N ALA A 298 -13.04 8.09 -12.69
CA ALA A 298 -13.88 7.16 -11.94
C ALA A 298 -14.81 7.91 -10.98
N PRO A 299 -16.09 7.48 -10.83
CA PRO A 299 -16.98 7.92 -9.75
C PRO A 299 -16.30 7.88 -8.39
N LEU A 300 -16.33 8.96 -7.62
CA LEU A 300 -15.89 8.95 -6.22
C LEU A 300 -17.05 8.47 -5.33
N PHE A 301 -16.74 7.65 -4.32
CA PHE A 301 -17.71 7.35 -3.28
C PHE A 301 -17.77 8.48 -2.25
N GLU A 302 -18.98 8.85 -1.83
CA GLU A 302 -19.21 9.78 -0.74
C GLU A 302 -19.05 9.08 0.62
N ARG A 303 -18.24 9.67 1.48
CA ARG A 303 -18.14 9.25 2.88
C ARG A 303 -19.29 9.84 3.67
N ILE A 304 -20.17 9.00 4.21
CA ILE A 304 -21.23 9.47 5.11
C ILE A 304 -20.86 9.25 6.58
N PRO A 305 -21.33 10.11 7.51
CA PRO A 305 -21.17 9.90 8.95
C PRO A 305 -21.74 8.56 9.40
N LYS A 306 -21.09 7.93 10.39
CA LYS A 306 -21.51 6.64 10.95
C LYS A 306 -22.97 6.63 11.41
N ALA A 307 -23.41 7.73 12.03
CA ALA A 307 -24.75 7.91 12.58
C ALA A 307 -25.85 8.13 11.51
N ASN A 308 -25.49 8.39 10.25
CA ASN A 308 -26.46 8.66 9.19
C ASN A 308 -26.85 7.36 8.48
N SER A 309 -28.10 7.22 8.06
CA SER A 309 -28.50 6.10 7.18
C SER A 309 -27.90 6.27 5.79
N PHE A 310 -27.65 5.14 5.12
CA PHE A 310 -27.38 5.13 3.69
C PHE A 310 -28.59 5.65 2.89
N SER A 311 -28.34 6.40 1.83
CA SER A 311 -29.34 6.84 0.86
C SER A 311 -29.83 5.64 0.05
N VAL A 312 -31.15 5.53 -0.16
CA VAL A 312 -31.75 4.35 -0.81
C VAL A 312 -31.38 4.22 -2.30
N GLY A 313 -31.06 5.34 -2.96
CA GLY A 313 -30.78 5.40 -4.40
C GLY A 313 -29.32 5.61 -4.78
N ASP A 314 -28.41 5.82 -3.82
CA ASP A 314 -27.01 6.14 -4.11
C ASP A 314 -26.09 4.93 -3.85
N PRO A 315 -25.63 4.21 -4.90
CA PRO A 315 -24.73 3.08 -4.73
C PRO A 315 -23.28 3.50 -4.39
N TYR A 316 -22.96 4.79 -4.46
CA TYR A 316 -21.64 5.37 -4.25
C TYR A 316 -21.46 5.97 -2.85
N GLU A 317 -22.10 5.42 -1.82
CA GLU A 317 -21.85 5.83 -0.43
C GLU A 317 -21.07 4.77 0.37
N TYR A 318 -20.23 5.24 1.29
CA TYR A 318 -19.52 4.37 2.23
C TYR A 318 -19.37 5.00 3.62
N LYS A 319 -19.12 4.15 4.61
CA LYS A 319 -18.76 4.50 5.97
C LYS A 319 -17.40 3.91 6.31
N LEU A 320 -16.59 4.69 7.02
CA LEU A 320 -15.37 4.19 7.65
C LEU A 320 -15.74 3.74 9.07
N ILE A 321 -15.83 2.43 9.30
CA ILE A 321 -16.41 1.90 10.55
C ILE A 321 -15.43 1.91 11.71
N ASP A 322 -14.13 1.92 11.45
CA ASP A 322 -13.09 1.89 12.47
C ASP A 322 -12.62 3.27 12.94
N ASP A 323 -13.20 4.36 12.42
CA ASP A 323 -12.84 5.72 12.83
C ASP A 323 -13.35 6.03 14.25
N VAL A 324 -12.45 6.25 15.20
CA VAL A 324 -12.84 6.49 16.59
C VAL A 324 -13.37 7.92 16.75
N ASN A 325 -14.69 8.08 16.58
CA ASN A 325 -15.48 9.33 16.67
C ASN A 325 -14.76 10.48 17.42
N VAL A 326 -14.46 11.54 16.67
CA VAL A 326 -14.03 12.88 17.13
C VAL A 326 -12.55 13.00 17.53
N GLY A 327 -11.68 13.22 16.53
CA GLY A 327 -10.29 13.66 16.74
C GLY A 327 -9.45 13.59 15.46
N VAL A 328 -8.25 14.18 15.48
CA VAL A 328 -7.23 14.02 14.43
C VAL A 328 -6.61 12.62 14.57
N THR A 329 -7.39 11.57 14.26
CA THR A 329 -6.89 10.21 14.17
C THR A 329 -6.16 10.06 12.84
N ASN A 330 -4.83 10.05 12.90
CA ASN A 330 -3.96 9.97 11.71
C ASN A 330 -4.02 8.62 10.99
N ALA A 331 -4.51 7.56 11.65
CA ALA A 331 -4.59 6.23 11.06
C ALA A 331 -5.81 5.43 11.54
N ASN A 332 -6.35 4.65 10.61
CA ASN A 332 -7.46 3.71 10.80
C ASN A 332 -7.02 2.31 10.36
N MET A 333 -7.68 1.25 10.83
CA MET A 333 -7.29 -0.14 10.52
C MET A 333 -7.70 -0.59 9.09
N GLY A 334 -8.53 0.20 8.41
CA GLY A 334 -8.97 0.01 7.03
C GLY A 334 -10.28 -0.75 6.88
N ALA A 335 -11.26 -0.56 7.76
CA ALA A 335 -12.57 -1.23 7.65
C ALA A 335 -13.65 -0.31 7.05
N LEU A 336 -14.15 -0.68 5.87
CA LEU A 336 -15.08 0.11 5.06
C LEU A 336 -16.42 -0.61 4.89
N LEU A 337 -17.52 0.09 5.17
CA LEU A 337 -18.87 -0.43 4.98
C LEU A 337 -19.54 0.32 3.81
N PHE A 338 -19.91 -0.41 2.76
CA PHE A 338 -20.55 0.14 1.56
C PHE A 338 -22.07 0.06 1.63
N ASN A 339 -22.73 1.00 0.97
CA ASN A 339 -24.18 1.00 0.83
C ASN A 339 -24.67 -0.33 0.22
N PRO A 340 -25.69 -1.00 0.83
CA PRO A 340 -26.30 -2.20 0.28
C PRO A 340 -26.75 -2.11 -1.19
N ALA A 341 -27.13 -0.92 -1.66
CA ALA A 341 -27.51 -0.67 -3.05
C ALA A 341 -26.37 -1.00 -4.03
N GLY A 342 -25.11 -0.79 -3.62
CA GLY A 342 -23.93 -1.04 -4.44
C GLY A 342 -23.73 -2.51 -4.82
N TYR A 343 -24.16 -3.46 -3.97
CA TYR A 343 -24.01 -4.91 -4.26
C TYR A 343 -24.75 -5.37 -5.52
N LYS A 344 -25.92 -4.76 -5.79
CA LYS A 344 -26.75 -5.08 -6.97
C LYS A 344 -26.54 -4.09 -8.11
N TYR A 345 -25.66 -3.11 -7.95
CA TYR A 345 -25.40 -2.10 -8.94
C TYR A 345 -24.44 -2.63 -10.01
N PHE A 346 -24.73 -2.29 -11.27
CA PHE A 346 -23.91 -2.68 -12.41
C PHE A 346 -23.55 -1.46 -13.23
N VAL A 347 -22.26 -1.34 -13.55
CA VAL A 347 -21.72 -0.31 -14.43
C VAL A 347 -21.52 -0.91 -15.82
N PRO A 348 -21.87 -0.22 -16.92
CA PRO A 348 -21.49 -0.65 -18.27
C PRO A 348 -20.00 -0.47 -18.51
N ASN A 349 -19.33 -1.45 -19.13
CA ASN A 349 -17.97 -1.28 -19.63
C ASN A 349 -17.95 -0.62 -21.03
N SER A 350 -16.76 -0.47 -21.62
CA SER A 350 -16.56 0.14 -22.94
C SER A 350 -17.32 -0.56 -24.08
N GLN A 351 -17.66 -1.84 -23.90
CA GLN A 351 -18.45 -2.65 -24.83
C GLN A 351 -19.96 -2.66 -24.49
N GLY A 352 -20.38 -1.92 -23.47
CA GLY A 352 -21.77 -1.90 -22.97
C GLY A 352 -22.14 -3.13 -22.14
N ARG A 353 -21.18 -4.00 -21.80
CA ARG A 353 -21.42 -5.16 -20.93
C ARG A 353 -21.54 -4.70 -19.48
N ARG A 354 -22.54 -5.21 -18.77
CA ARG A 354 -22.75 -4.94 -17.35
C ARG A 354 -21.71 -5.67 -16.50
N ILE A 355 -20.92 -4.91 -15.76
CA ILE A 355 -19.97 -5.40 -14.75
C ILE A 355 -20.41 -4.94 -13.36
N PRO A 356 -20.20 -5.74 -12.29
CA PRO A 356 -20.59 -5.34 -10.95
C PRO A 356 -19.80 -4.10 -10.50
N LEU A 357 -20.40 -3.32 -9.61
CA LEU A 357 -19.73 -2.20 -8.96
C LEU A 357 -18.58 -2.72 -8.09
N THR A 358 -17.39 -2.20 -8.38
CA THR A 358 -16.15 -2.51 -7.67
C THR A 358 -15.71 -1.26 -6.94
N ALA A 359 -15.53 -1.38 -5.63
CA ALA A 359 -14.90 -0.33 -4.85
C ALA A 359 -13.38 -0.45 -4.98
N ARG A 360 -12.71 0.66 -5.27
CA ARG A 360 -11.26 0.81 -5.36
C ARG A 360 -10.81 1.85 -4.35
N VAL A 361 -9.68 1.62 -3.70
CA VAL A 361 -9.19 2.49 -2.63
C VAL A 361 -7.73 2.87 -2.88
N ASN A 362 -7.46 4.17 -2.83
CA ASN A 362 -6.12 4.76 -2.82
C ASN A 362 -5.82 5.30 -1.43
N TYR A 363 -4.76 4.80 -0.81
CA TYR A 363 -4.41 5.17 0.56
C TYR A 363 -2.92 4.98 0.85
N ASN A 364 -2.44 5.57 1.95
CA ASN A 364 -1.10 5.28 2.44
C ASN A 364 -1.15 4.29 3.57
N VAL A 365 -0.20 3.35 3.58
CA VAL A 365 0.11 2.62 4.81
C VAL A 365 0.75 3.58 5.81
N TYR A 366 0.22 3.60 7.03
CA TYR A 366 0.66 4.48 8.12
C TYR A 366 2.10 4.20 8.54
N ASP A 367 2.42 2.92 8.76
CA ASP A 367 3.76 2.45 9.11
C ASP A 367 3.88 0.95 8.81
N TRP A 368 4.74 0.58 7.84
CA TRP A 368 5.07 -0.81 7.53
C TRP A 368 5.77 -1.55 8.68
N GLY A 369 6.26 -0.83 9.69
CA GLY A 369 6.78 -1.37 10.93
C GLY A 369 5.71 -1.92 11.87
N ILE A 370 4.44 -1.51 11.69
CA ILE A 370 3.30 -2.14 12.36
C ILE A 370 3.02 -3.44 11.63
N VAL A 371 3.55 -4.53 12.18
CA VAL A 371 3.32 -5.87 11.68
C VAL A 371 1.91 -6.28 12.02
N ARG A 372 1.29 -6.97 11.08
CA ARG A 372 -0.01 -7.58 11.26
C ARG A 372 0.04 -9.07 11.03
N GLU A 373 -0.78 -9.78 11.78
CA GLU A 373 -1.00 -11.20 11.56
C GLU A 373 -2.48 -11.52 11.67
N GLU A 374 -2.97 -12.33 10.75
CA GLU A 374 -4.34 -12.85 10.78
C GLU A 374 -4.33 -14.30 11.22
N PHE A 375 -5.26 -14.66 12.11
CA PHE A 375 -5.49 -16.02 12.57
C PHE A 375 -6.92 -16.18 13.09
N ARG A 376 -7.31 -17.43 13.37
CA ARG A 376 -8.61 -17.77 13.95
C ARG A 376 -8.46 -17.97 15.46
N ILE A 377 -9.39 -17.47 16.26
CA ILE A 377 -9.35 -17.64 17.72
C ILE A 377 -9.38 -19.15 18.04
N PRO A 378 -8.42 -19.67 18.85
CA PRO A 378 -8.38 -21.08 19.23
C PRO A 378 -9.65 -21.55 19.93
N SER A 379 -9.93 -22.86 19.85
CA SER A 379 -11.09 -23.46 20.49
C SER A 379 -10.93 -23.68 22.00
N GLY A 380 -9.69 -23.81 22.51
CA GLY A 380 -9.41 -24.00 23.92
C GLY A 380 -9.26 -22.67 24.68
N THR A 381 -9.89 -22.57 25.85
CA THR A 381 -9.79 -21.39 26.74
C THR A 381 -8.39 -21.13 27.31
N ASN A 382 -7.49 -22.11 27.20
CA ASN A 382 -6.09 -21.99 27.61
C ASN A 382 -5.09 -21.91 26.45
N ASP A 383 -5.55 -22.01 25.22
CA ASP A 383 -4.68 -21.99 24.06
C ASP A 383 -4.17 -20.58 23.81
N SER A 384 -2.88 -20.47 23.49
CA SER A 384 -2.27 -19.21 23.07
C SER A 384 -1.84 -19.31 21.63
N THR A 385 -2.07 -18.24 20.88
CA THR A 385 -1.58 -18.10 19.52
C THR A 385 -0.23 -17.41 19.54
N LYS A 386 0.79 -18.07 18.99
CA LYS A 386 2.13 -17.51 18.87
C LYS A 386 2.25 -16.64 17.62
N LEU A 387 2.71 -15.41 17.81
CA LEU A 387 3.10 -14.47 16.76
C LEU A 387 4.48 -14.86 16.19
N VAL A 388 4.75 -14.47 14.96
CA VAL A 388 6.05 -14.75 14.31
C VAL A 388 7.18 -13.98 15.00
N LEU A 389 6.90 -12.76 15.44
CA LEU A 389 7.85 -11.94 16.18
C LEU A 389 7.65 -12.06 17.68
N ASN A 390 8.76 -11.95 18.39
CA ASN A 390 8.84 -11.86 19.85
C ASN A 390 9.54 -10.56 20.24
N GLY A 391 9.65 -10.29 21.54
CA GLY A 391 10.24 -9.03 22.03
C GLY A 391 9.50 -7.82 21.45
N LEU A 392 8.19 -7.79 21.67
CA LEU A 392 7.32 -6.72 21.22
C LEU A 392 7.64 -5.43 21.96
N LYS A 393 7.41 -4.29 21.32
CA LYS A 393 7.54 -2.99 21.98
C LYS A 393 6.49 -2.87 23.09
N VAL A 394 6.86 -2.19 24.17
CA VAL A 394 6.02 -2.01 25.35
C VAL A 394 5.89 -0.53 25.62
N LYS A 395 4.65 -0.04 25.72
CA LYS A 395 4.39 1.37 26.00
C LYS A 395 5.09 1.79 27.30
N GLY A 396 5.76 2.96 27.27
CA GLY A 396 6.54 3.47 28.40
C GLY A 396 8.02 3.05 28.40
N ASN A 397 8.43 2.05 27.62
CA ASN A 397 9.84 1.66 27.50
C ASN A 397 10.61 2.54 26.51
N ALA A 398 11.94 2.55 26.63
CA ALA A 398 12.82 3.22 25.69
C ALA A 398 12.78 2.56 24.30
N ASP A 399 12.47 3.37 23.31
CA ASP A 399 12.35 3.03 21.91
C ASP A 399 13.71 3.05 21.19
N THR A 400 13.72 2.81 19.89
CA THR A 400 14.95 2.68 19.10
C THR A 400 15.78 3.96 18.99
N ASP A 401 15.14 5.12 19.12
CA ASP A 401 15.78 6.44 19.10
C ASP A 401 16.05 6.99 20.51
N GLY A 402 15.86 6.17 21.54
CA GLY A 402 16.06 6.52 22.95
C GLY A 402 14.89 7.25 23.60
N ARG A 403 13.84 7.63 22.84
CA ARG A 403 12.63 8.25 23.40
C ARG A 403 11.69 7.20 23.98
N THR A 404 10.66 7.63 24.69
CA THR A 404 9.62 6.72 25.21
C THR A 404 8.71 6.23 24.07
N TYR A 405 8.48 4.92 24.01
CA TYR A 405 7.50 4.34 23.10
C TYR A 405 6.07 4.61 23.59
N ASN A 406 5.25 5.25 22.74
CA ASN A 406 3.89 5.66 23.10
C ASN A 406 2.80 4.66 22.67
N GLY A 407 3.14 3.70 21.82
CA GLY A 407 2.22 2.69 21.27
C GLY A 407 2.27 2.67 19.75
N LEU A 408 1.25 2.09 19.12
CA LEU A 408 1.18 1.89 17.66
C LEU A 408 0.93 3.17 16.85
N GLY A 409 0.70 4.31 17.51
CA GLY A 409 0.47 5.60 16.87
C GLY A 409 -0.97 5.84 16.41
N PHE A 410 -1.92 5.01 16.83
CA PHE A 410 -3.36 5.22 16.60
C PHE A 410 -4.19 4.82 17.81
N ASN A 411 -5.34 5.48 17.96
CA ASN A 411 -6.21 5.32 19.11
C ASN A 411 -7.25 4.22 18.87
N VAL A 412 -7.62 3.54 19.95
CA VAL A 412 -8.71 2.58 20.02
C VAL A 412 -9.61 2.93 21.22
N PRO A 413 -10.86 2.47 21.28
CA PRO A 413 -11.73 2.72 22.42
C PRO A 413 -11.17 2.13 23.72
N ASN A 414 -11.47 2.79 24.83
CA ASN A 414 -11.13 2.32 26.17
C ASN A 414 -12.31 1.68 26.92
N GLY A 415 -13.50 1.63 26.33
CA GLY A 415 -14.71 1.06 26.94
C GLY A 415 -15.37 1.93 28.02
N ALA A 416 -14.78 3.07 28.37
CA ALA A 416 -15.28 4.03 29.34
C ALA A 416 -15.71 5.36 28.68
N GLY A 417 -16.06 5.32 27.39
CA GLY A 417 -16.45 6.50 26.61
C GLY A 417 -15.28 7.38 26.15
N GLY A 418 -14.04 6.86 26.19
CA GLY A 418 -12.86 7.56 25.67
C GLY A 418 -11.96 6.66 24.83
N ASN A 419 -10.78 7.19 24.50
CA ASN A 419 -9.82 6.56 23.59
C ASN A 419 -8.49 6.30 24.30
N GLN A 420 -7.76 5.29 23.85
CA GLN A 420 -6.44 4.93 24.35
C GLN A 420 -5.54 4.44 23.21
N GLU A 421 -4.24 4.62 23.37
CA GLU A 421 -3.24 4.04 22.48
C GLU A 421 -2.64 2.79 23.12
N LEU A 422 -2.66 1.68 22.39
CA LEU A 422 -2.16 0.37 22.82
C LEU A 422 -0.87 0.00 22.08
N ASP A 423 -0.14 -0.96 22.63
CA ASP A 423 1.03 -1.56 21.96
C ASP A 423 0.69 -2.81 21.14
N VAL A 424 -0.42 -3.47 21.45
CA VAL A 424 -1.00 -4.55 20.64
C VAL A 424 -2.50 -4.37 20.54
N VAL A 425 -3.03 -4.36 19.32
CA VAL A 425 -4.47 -4.21 19.02
C VAL A 425 -4.97 -5.46 18.32
N VAL A 426 -6.11 -5.99 18.74
CA VAL A 426 -6.79 -7.13 18.10
C VAL A 426 -8.11 -6.65 17.52
N GLN A 427 -8.23 -6.71 16.19
CA GLN A 427 -9.42 -6.36 15.44
C GLN A 427 -10.17 -7.63 15.00
N ASP A 428 -11.48 -7.64 15.16
CA ASP A 428 -12.35 -8.64 14.53
C ASP A 428 -12.51 -8.31 13.05
N THR A 429 -12.11 -9.22 12.16
CA THR A 429 -12.22 -9.01 10.71
C THR A 429 -13.63 -9.22 10.17
N GLU A 430 -14.53 -9.81 10.97
CA GLU A 430 -15.91 -10.08 10.56
C GLU A 430 -16.84 -8.88 10.81
N THR A 431 -16.57 -8.11 11.86
CA THR A 431 -17.37 -6.92 12.26
C THR A 431 -16.59 -5.61 12.10
N GLY A 432 -15.26 -5.65 12.09
CA GLY A 432 -14.40 -4.47 12.18
C GLY A 432 -14.24 -3.93 13.60
N GLY A 433 -14.88 -4.53 14.60
CA GLY A 433 -14.79 -4.15 16.01
C GLY A 433 -13.43 -4.46 16.63
N ILE A 434 -13.18 -3.90 17.81
CA ILE A 434 -11.90 -4.05 18.52
C ILE A 434 -12.15 -4.82 19.81
N TYR A 435 -11.38 -5.88 20.06
CA TYR A 435 -11.51 -6.63 21.30
C TYR A 435 -11.06 -5.79 22.50
N ALA A 436 -11.79 -5.87 23.60
CA ALA A 436 -11.52 -5.07 24.78
C ALA A 436 -10.11 -5.37 25.33
N HIS A 437 -9.38 -4.33 25.67
CA HIS A 437 -8.09 -4.46 26.35
C HIS A 437 -7.87 -3.27 27.26
N ASN A 438 -7.79 -3.52 28.57
CA ASN A 438 -7.46 -2.49 29.55
C ASN A 438 -6.09 -2.80 30.18
N PRO A 439 -5.03 -2.06 29.84
CA PRO A 439 -3.69 -2.31 30.38
C PRO A 439 -3.61 -2.06 31.90
N ALA A 440 -4.53 -1.28 32.48
CA ALA A 440 -4.59 -1.04 33.92
C ALA A 440 -5.28 -2.18 34.69
N ASN A 441 -6.07 -3.02 34.01
CA ASN A 441 -6.81 -4.11 34.62
C ASN A 441 -6.82 -5.36 33.73
N LEU A 442 -5.65 -6.00 33.63
CA LEU A 442 -5.48 -7.23 32.86
C LEU A 442 -6.22 -8.43 33.48
N ALA A 443 -6.68 -8.33 34.73
CA ALA A 443 -7.33 -9.41 35.45
C ALA A 443 -8.81 -9.59 35.09
N ASP A 444 -9.48 -8.47 34.80
CA ASP A 444 -10.92 -8.41 34.58
C ASP A 444 -11.29 -8.74 33.13
N PRO A 445 -11.97 -9.87 32.86
CA PRO A 445 -12.31 -10.27 31.50
C PRO A 445 -13.44 -9.41 30.90
N LEU A 446 -14.15 -8.60 31.69
CA LEU A 446 -15.10 -7.62 31.18
C LEU A 446 -14.41 -6.46 30.46
N GLN A 447 -13.20 -6.11 30.92
CA GLN A 447 -12.41 -4.99 30.40
C GLN A 447 -11.24 -5.44 29.52
N THR A 448 -10.83 -6.71 29.64
CA THR A 448 -9.69 -7.29 28.91
C THR A 448 -10.06 -8.66 28.33
N ALA A 449 -10.41 -8.68 27.05
CA ALA A 449 -10.73 -9.89 26.28
C ALA A 449 -9.48 -10.69 25.86
N TYR A 450 -8.29 -10.08 25.87
CA TYR A 450 -7.04 -10.77 25.56
C TYR A 450 -5.84 -10.25 26.34
N ARG A 451 -4.88 -11.15 26.58
CA ARG A 451 -3.56 -10.86 27.14
C ARG A 451 -2.47 -11.15 26.13
N VAL A 452 -1.40 -10.39 26.22
CA VAL A 452 -0.23 -10.57 25.37
C VAL A 452 1.01 -10.73 26.22
N ASP A 453 1.69 -11.87 26.08
CA ASP A 453 3.07 -11.98 26.52
C ASP A 453 3.98 -11.40 25.44
N LYS A 454 4.44 -10.17 25.70
CA LYS A 454 5.26 -9.38 24.79
C LYS A 454 6.68 -9.92 24.64
N SER A 455 7.17 -10.72 25.60
CA SER A 455 8.52 -11.28 25.56
C SER A 455 8.62 -12.43 24.56
N ILE A 456 7.67 -13.35 24.59
CA ILE A 456 7.60 -14.52 23.69
C ILE A 456 6.74 -14.28 22.44
N GLY A 457 5.93 -13.21 22.44
CA GLY A 457 5.01 -12.89 21.35
C GLY A 457 3.83 -13.86 21.30
N SER A 458 3.07 -13.99 22.39
CA SER A 458 1.89 -14.87 22.42
C SER A 458 0.64 -14.11 22.85
N VAL A 459 -0.47 -14.37 22.17
CA VAL A 459 -1.78 -13.79 22.46
C VAL A 459 -2.67 -14.89 23.04
N LYS A 460 -3.28 -14.63 24.19
CA LYS A 460 -4.24 -15.52 24.85
C LYS A 460 -5.55 -14.79 25.06
N PHE A 461 -6.65 -15.38 24.64
CA PHE A 461 -7.98 -14.84 24.88
C PHE A 461 -8.45 -15.21 26.29
N GLN A 462 -9.20 -14.31 26.90
CA GLN A 462 -9.77 -14.49 28.22
C GLN A 462 -11.26 -14.66 28.08
N ASP A 463 -11.74 -15.80 28.56
CA ASP A 463 -13.15 -16.08 28.66
C ASP A 463 -13.76 -15.24 29.80
N ARG A 464 -14.87 -14.57 29.47
CA ARG A 464 -15.66 -13.74 30.37
C ARG A 464 -16.44 -14.58 31.37
N ASP A 465 -16.94 -15.75 30.96
CA ASP A 465 -17.73 -16.61 31.82
C ASP A 465 -17.27 -18.07 31.72
N LEU A 466 -16.36 -18.43 32.63
CA LEU A 466 -15.82 -19.78 32.79
C LEU A 466 -16.88 -20.83 33.18
N SER A 467 -18.12 -20.43 33.48
CA SER A 467 -19.23 -21.35 33.78
C SER A 467 -19.89 -21.91 32.51
N THR A 468 -19.68 -21.27 31.36
CA THR A 468 -20.17 -21.73 30.07
C THR A 468 -19.06 -22.48 29.30
N PRO A 469 -19.42 -23.42 28.39
CA PRO A 469 -18.45 -24.08 27.54
C PRO A 469 -18.03 -23.23 26.32
N GLU A 470 -18.60 -22.04 26.14
CA GLU A 470 -18.34 -21.11 25.04
C GLU A 470 -17.23 -20.12 25.44
N MET A 471 -16.58 -19.47 24.46
CA MET A 471 -15.59 -18.43 24.78
C MET A 471 -16.26 -17.07 24.67
N GLU A 472 -16.79 -16.58 25.79
CA GLU A 472 -17.42 -15.28 25.82
C GLU A 472 -16.37 -14.18 25.91
N VAL A 473 -16.47 -13.15 25.07
CA VAL A 473 -15.51 -12.03 25.08
C VAL A 473 -16.18 -10.70 24.84
N THR A 474 -15.59 -9.64 25.41
CA THR A 474 -16.04 -8.27 25.17
C THR A 474 -15.40 -7.68 23.91
N LEU A 475 -16.23 -7.13 23.03
CA LEU A 475 -15.85 -6.43 21.81
C LEU A 475 -16.41 -5.01 21.85
N TYR A 476 -15.62 -4.00 21.51
CA TYR A 476 -16.13 -2.64 21.27
C TYR A 476 -16.70 -2.55 19.87
N ARG A 477 -17.99 -2.20 19.77
CA ARG A 477 -18.65 -2.07 18.48
C ARG A 477 -18.09 -0.88 17.69
N PRO A 478 -17.99 -0.98 16.36
CA PRO A 478 -17.51 0.12 15.54
C PRO A 478 -18.43 1.37 15.49
N ASP A 479 -19.67 1.26 15.95
CA ASP A 479 -20.71 2.28 15.82
C ASP A 479 -20.60 3.40 16.86
N ASP A 480 -20.75 3.03 18.12
CA ASP A 480 -20.79 3.89 19.29
C ASP A 480 -19.66 3.56 20.28
N TRP A 481 -18.81 2.59 19.93
CA TRP A 481 -17.72 2.09 20.76
C TRP A 481 -18.15 1.53 22.11
N THR A 482 -19.43 1.19 22.22
CA THR A 482 -19.95 0.51 23.41
C THR A 482 -19.47 -0.94 23.44
N PRO A 483 -19.20 -1.47 24.64
CA PRO A 483 -18.90 -2.88 24.81
C PRO A 483 -20.13 -3.73 24.49
N ILE A 484 -19.95 -4.74 23.65
CA ILE A 484 -20.88 -5.85 23.46
C ILE A 484 -20.24 -7.16 23.84
N GLN A 485 -21.08 -8.12 24.20
CA GLN A 485 -20.71 -9.50 24.41
C GLN A 485 -20.80 -10.26 23.09
N ILE A 486 -19.78 -11.06 22.81
CA ILE A 486 -19.83 -12.11 21.80
C ILE A 486 -19.93 -13.43 22.56
N ASP A 487 -21.03 -14.16 22.35
CA ASP A 487 -21.34 -15.38 23.08
C ASP A 487 -20.33 -16.51 22.78
N ASP A 488 -19.89 -16.62 21.51
CA ASP A 488 -18.79 -17.52 21.16
C ASP A 488 -17.79 -16.87 20.19
N ALA A 489 -16.59 -16.59 20.72
CA ALA A 489 -15.48 -16.04 19.95
C ALA A 489 -14.67 -17.09 19.19
N ARG A 490 -14.83 -18.39 19.50
CA ARG A 490 -14.00 -19.45 18.93
C ARG A 490 -14.15 -19.50 17.41
N GLY A 491 -13.04 -19.67 16.71
CA GLY A 491 -13.04 -19.74 15.24
C GLY A 491 -13.35 -18.41 14.54
N ARG A 492 -13.59 -17.30 15.24
CA ARG A 492 -13.67 -15.97 14.59
C ARG A 492 -12.32 -15.55 14.05
N SER A 493 -12.31 -14.87 12.90
CA SER A 493 -11.08 -14.37 12.27
C SER A 493 -10.67 -13.04 12.85
N VAL A 494 -9.45 -12.95 13.37
CA VAL A 494 -8.91 -11.73 13.95
C VAL A 494 -7.65 -11.28 13.24
N ARG A 495 -7.40 -9.98 13.29
CA ARG A 495 -6.17 -9.35 12.83
C ARG A 495 -5.51 -8.66 14.02
N VAL A 496 -4.27 -9.05 14.30
CA VAL A 496 -3.47 -8.48 15.40
C VAL A 496 -2.44 -7.52 14.82
N TYR A 497 -2.37 -6.31 15.37
CA TYR A 497 -1.38 -5.28 15.02
C TYR A 497 -0.39 -5.12 16.17
N TYR A 498 0.91 -5.10 15.87
CA TYR A 498 1.96 -4.97 16.87
C TYR A 498 3.30 -4.50 16.25
N GLN A 499 4.24 -4.06 17.09
CA GLN A 499 5.62 -3.72 16.67
C GLN A 499 6.66 -4.50 17.48
N SER A 500 7.83 -4.74 16.87
CA SER A 500 8.96 -5.41 17.52
C SER A 500 10.10 -4.44 17.84
N THR A 501 10.86 -4.74 18.90
CA THR A 501 12.04 -3.98 19.32
C THR A 501 13.20 -3.95 18.32
N GLN A 502 13.20 -4.84 17.31
CA GLN A 502 14.22 -4.87 16.25
C GLN A 502 13.76 -4.18 14.94
N GLU A 503 12.72 -3.34 15.01
CA GLU A 503 12.22 -2.54 13.87
C GLU A 503 11.94 -3.38 12.62
N TYR A 504 11.27 -4.53 12.77
CA TYR A 504 10.81 -5.29 11.62
C TYR A 504 9.77 -4.48 10.84
N GLN A 505 9.97 -4.35 9.54
CA GLN A 505 9.03 -3.71 8.61
C GLN A 505 8.70 -4.68 7.49
N VAL A 506 7.42 -4.95 7.27
CA VAL A 506 6.95 -5.89 6.23
C VAL A 506 6.38 -5.10 5.09
N GLN A 507 7.16 -4.94 4.02
CA GLN A 507 6.79 -4.14 2.86
C GLN A 507 6.38 -5.01 1.68
N VAL A 508 5.30 -4.63 1.02
CA VAL A 508 4.86 -5.27 -0.22
C VAL A 508 5.25 -4.42 -1.41
N MET A 509 5.88 -5.04 -2.40
CA MET A 509 6.25 -4.44 -3.68
C MET A 509 5.48 -5.15 -4.77
N LYS A 510 4.77 -4.40 -5.60
CA LYS A 510 3.94 -4.96 -6.66
C LYS A 510 4.20 -4.21 -7.96
N SER A 511 4.49 -4.97 -9.02
CA SER A 511 4.48 -4.47 -10.39
C SER A 511 3.09 -3.99 -10.78
N ALA A 512 2.99 -2.91 -11.55
CA ALA A 512 1.72 -2.34 -11.96
C ALA A 512 0.85 -3.38 -12.70
N ALA A 513 -0.44 -3.46 -12.37
CA ALA A 513 -1.37 -4.40 -13.00
C ALA A 513 -1.46 -4.20 -14.52
N ARG A 514 -1.24 -2.96 -14.98
CA ARG A 514 -1.10 -2.56 -16.38
C ARG A 514 -0.05 -1.46 -16.46
N TYR A 515 0.77 -1.50 -17.52
CA TYR A 515 1.64 -0.39 -17.89
C TYR A 515 1.02 0.41 -19.04
N ILE A 516 1.17 1.73 -18.99
CA ILE A 516 0.75 2.66 -20.04
C ILE A 516 1.97 3.09 -20.86
N GLY A 517 1.83 3.08 -22.19
CA GLY A 517 2.87 3.57 -23.10
C GLY A 517 2.98 5.09 -23.03
N VAL A 518 4.19 5.62 -22.85
CA VAL A 518 4.46 7.06 -22.86
C VAL A 518 5.64 7.40 -23.77
N SER A 519 5.64 8.63 -24.28
CA SER A 519 6.77 9.18 -25.02
C SER A 519 7.75 9.85 -24.05
N GLY A 520 8.97 9.32 -23.93
CA GLY A 520 10.02 9.85 -23.05
C GLY A 520 10.36 8.95 -21.86
N ILE A 521 10.85 9.55 -20.76
CA ILE A 521 11.24 8.82 -19.56
C ILE A 521 9.98 8.35 -18.81
N PRO A 522 9.81 7.03 -18.57
CA PRO A 522 8.61 6.50 -17.95
C PRO A 522 8.60 6.70 -16.43
N GLY A 523 7.44 7.07 -15.89
CA GLY A 523 7.11 7.04 -14.46
C GLY A 523 6.69 5.65 -13.98
N SER A 524 6.20 5.55 -12.74
CA SER A 524 5.78 4.25 -12.18
C SER A 524 4.50 3.77 -12.86
N GLY A 525 4.42 2.48 -13.22
CA GLY A 525 3.28 1.96 -14.01
C GLY A 525 3.20 2.52 -15.45
N GLN A 526 4.27 3.14 -15.94
CA GLN A 526 4.43 3.52 -17.34
C GLN A 526 5.58 2.73 -17.95
N CYS A 527 5.57 2.62 -19.27
CA CYS A 527 6.67 2.07 -20.04
C CYS A 527 6.88 2.90 -21.30
N SER A 528 8.12 2.97 -21.77
CA SER A 528 8.45 3.61 -23.03
C SER A 528 9.33 2.70 -23.88
N ILE A 529 9.14 2.78 -25.20
CA ILE A 529 9.91 2.00 -26.15
C ILE A 529 11.22 2.75 -26.42
N GLY A 530 12.31 2.00 -26.55
CA GLY A 530 13.60 2.58 -26.93
C GLY A 530 13.63 3.12 -28.34
N SER A 531 14.66 3.92 -28.63
CA SER A 531 14.83 4.45 -29.98
C SER A 531 15.03 3.32 -30.99
N LEU A 532 14.13 3.21 -31.97
CA LEU A 532 14.26 2.26 -33.07
C LEU A 532 15.47 2.56 -33.97
N ALA A 533 16.03 3.77 -33.88
CA ALA A 533 17.20 4.18 -34.65
C ALA A 533 18.54 3.80 -33.97
N ASP A 534 18.51 3.46 -32.68
CA ASP A 534 19.71 3.05 -31.94
C ASP A 534 19.69 1.53 -31.72
N PRO A 535 20.66 0.77 -32.29
CA PRO A 535 20.74 -0.68 -32.10
C PRO A 535 20.82 -1.10 -30.62
N LEU A 536 21.33 -0.24 -29.74
CA LEU A 536 21.36 -0.51 -28.30
C LEU A 536 19.99 -0.38 -27.63
N GLN A 537 19.00 0.23 -28.29
CA GLN A 537 17.69 0.55 -27.71
C GLN A 537 16.52 -0.07 -28.49
N ALA A 538 16.74 -0.48 -29.74
CA ALA A 538 15.70 -0.94 -30.67
C ALA A 538 14.92 -2.19 -30.20
N THR A 539 15.44 -2.91 -29.21
CA THR A 539 14.81 -4.08 -28.57
C THR A 539 14.36 -3.82 -27.13
N LYS A 540 14.51 -2.60 -26.62
CA LYS A 540 14.30 -2.33 -25.20
C LYS A 540 12.96 -1.68 -24.93
N LEU A 541 12.35 -2.14 -23.84
CA LEU A 541 11.22 -1.48 -23.20
C LEU A 541 11.70 -0.95 -21.84
N TYR A 542 11.65 0.36 -21.64
CA TYR A 542 12.10 1.03 -20.43
C TYR A 542 10.98 1.18 -19.40
N PHE A 543 11.37 1.16 -18.13
CA PHE A 543 10.51 1.31 -16.96
C PHE A 543 11.14 2.26 -15.96
N SER A 544 10.39 2.72 -14.96
CA SER A 544 10.93 3.58 -13.91
C SER A 544 11.90 2.84 -12.97
N ASN A 545 12.75 3.61 -12.29
CA ASN A 545 13.71 3.12 -11.30
C ASN A 545 13.09 2.32 -10.14
N SER A 546 11.82 2.57 -9.83
CA SER A 546 11.04 1.87 -8.80
C SER A 546 10.56 0.47 -9.23
N GLU A 547 10.65 0.14 -10.53
CA GLU A 547 10.21 -1.14 -11.11
C GLU A 547 11.36 -2.15 -11.24
N LEU A 548 12.60 -1.76 -10.92
CA LEU A 548 13.77 -2.60 -11.06
C LEU A 548 13.61 -3.94 -10.33
N GLY A 549 13.88 -5.04 -11.04
CA GLY A 549 13.80 -6.41 -10.53
C GLY A 549 12.40 -7.02 -10.53
N ARG A 550 11.35 -6.27 -10.91
CA ARG A 550 9.98 -6.81 -10.99
C ARG A 550 9.78 -7.57 -12.31
N SER A 551 8.85 -8.51 -12.31
CA SER A 551 8.50 -9.29 -13.50
C SER A 551 7.34 -8.66 -14.25
N VAL A 552 7.45 -8.64 -15.59
CA VAL A 552 6.44 -8.11 -16.51
C VAL A 552 6.18 -9.12 -17.60
N THR A 553 4.92 -9.20 -18.02
CA THR A 553 4.44 -9.96 -19.17
C THR A 553 3.93 -8.98 -20.23
N ILE A 554 4.30 -9.24 -21.48
CA ILE A 554 3.81 -8.56 -22.67
C ILE A 554 3.00 -9.58 -23.45
N ASN A 555 1.70 -9.34 -23.61
CA ASN A 555 0.81 -10.25 -24.33
C ASN A 555 1.10 -10.27 -25.83
N GLU A 556 1.33 -9.09 -26.41
CA GLU A 556 1.53 -8.93 -27.84
C GLU A 556 2.61 -7.86 -28.08
N ALA A 557 3.66 -8.22 -28.80
CA ALA A 557 4.65 -7.31 -29.34
C ALA A 557 4.93 -7.70 -30.79
N TYR A 558 5.12 -6.70 -31.66
CA TYR A 558 5.52 -6.92 -33.04
C TYR A 558 7.02 -6.70 -33.18
N VAL A 559 7.70 -7.74 -33.66
CA VAL A 559 9.15 -7.73 -33.90
C VAL A 559 9.43 -8.06 -35.36
N ARG A 560 10.44 -7.41 -35.90
CA ARG A 560 10.98 -7.63 -37.24
C ARG A 560 12.38 -8.18 -37.13
N TRP A 561 12.68 -9.20 -37.93
CA TRP A 561 14.04 -9.69 -38.12
C TRP A 561 14.69 -8.98 -39.30
N ASP A 562 15.91 -8.47 -39.10
CA ASP A 562 16.74 -7.92 -40.17
C ASP A 562 18.18 -8.39 -39.98
N LEU A 563 18.59 -9.41 -40.75
CA LEU A 563 19.89 -10.07 -40.59
C LEU A 563 21.06 -9.19 -41.04
N ASP A 564 20.84 -8.23 -41.96
CA ASP A 564 21.93 -7.56 -42.70
C ASP A 564 21.73 -6.04 -42.95
N GLY A 565 20.71 -5.41 -42.33
CA GLY A 565 20.43 -3.98 -42.48
C GLY A 565 19.56 -3.66 -43.72
N PRO A 566 19.16 -2.39 -43.92
CA PRO A 566 18.14 -2.00 -44.88
C PRO A 566 18.63 -2.12 -46.33
N GLY A 567 18.67 -3.34 -46.85
CA GLY A 567 18.94 -3.68 -48.24
C GLY A 567 17.65 -3.98 -49.01
N PRO A 568 17.52 -3.54 -50.26
CA PRO A 568 16.33 -3.80 -51.06
C PRO A 568 16.39 -5.24 -51.59
N GLY A 569 15.68 -6.18 -50.95
CA GLY A 569 15.42 -7.49 -51.56
C GLY A 569 15.39 -8.74 -50.66
N LEU A 570 15.41 -8.61 -49.33
CA LEU A 570 15.27 -9.78 -48.43
C LEU A 570 13.93 -9.75 -47.69
N THR A 571 13.33 -10.93 -47.52
CA THR A 571 12.06 -11.16 -46.83
C THR A 571 12.17 -10.70 -45.38
N THR A 572 11.69 -9.48 -45.10
CA THR A 572 11.45 -8.99 -43.75
C THR A 572 10.40 -9.88 -43.10
N GLU A 573 10.78 -10.59 -42.06
CA GLU A 573 9.84 -11.40 -41.29
C GLU A 573 9.34 -10.59 -40.09
N VAL A 574 8.04 -10.36 -40.06
CA VAL A 574 7.34 -9.74 -38.93
C VAL A 574 6.63 -10.83 -38.15
N ARG A 575 6.87 -10.90 -36.85
CA ARG A 575 6.20 -11.85 -35.95
C ARG A 575 5.52 -11.13 -34.81
N LYS A 576 4.34 -11.64 -34.46
CA LYS A 576 3.67 -11.34 -33.20
C LYS A 576 4.21 -12.27 -32.13
N VAL A 577 4.71 -11.69 -31.03
CA VAL A 577 5.32 -12.44 -29.94
C VAL A 577 4.73 -12.05 -28.59
N SER A 578 4.84 -12.98 -27.63
CA SER A 578 4.54 -12.75 -26.21
C SER A 578 5.83 -12.92 -25.43
N VAL A 579 6.10 -12.01 -24.50
CA VAL A 579 7.34 -11.99 -23.72
C VAL A 579 7.01 -11.95 -22.24
N SER A 580 7.81 -12.63 -21.41
CA SER A 580 7.78 -12.46 -19.96
C SER A 580 9.19 -12.48 -19.42
N GLY A 581 9.51 -11.55 -18.52
CA GLY A 581 10.84 -11.44 -17.96
C GLY A 581 10.91 -10.44 -16.81
N ALA A 582 12.05 -10.44 -16.13
CA ALA A 582 12.34 -9.49 -15.07
C ALA A 582 12.99 -8.23 -15.64
N ILE A 583 12.61 -7.06 -15.10
CA ILE A 583 13.20 -5.77 -15.46
C ILE A 583 14.64 -5.72 -14.95
N LYS A 584 15.58 -5.53 -15.88
CA LYS A 584 17.02 -5.51 -15.66
C LYS A 584 17.51 -4.11 -15.27
N ALA A 585 18.67 -4.08 -14.63
CA ALA A 585 19.36 -2.82 -14.32
C ALA A 585 19.79 -2.10 -15.61
N PRO A 586 19.89 -0.75 -15.60
CA PRO A 586 20.36 0.01 -16.73
C PRO A 586 21.72 -0.49 -17.25
N ASN A 587 21.89 -0.49 -18.57
CA ASN A 587 23.18 -0.79 -19.19
C ASN A 587 24.04 0.49 -19.17
N ALA A 588 25.28 0.40 -18.70
CA ALA A 588 26.20 1.54 -18.64
C ALA A 588 26.45 2.20 -20.01
N LEU A 589 26.34 1.45 -21.12
CA LEU A 589 26.51 1.96 -22.49
C LEU A 589 25.25 2.61 -23.07
N ASP A 590 24.09 2.42 -22.44
CA ASP A 590 22.81 2.91 -22.93
C ASP A 590 22.56 4.35 -22.43
N PRO A 591 22.43 5.36 -23.30
CA PRO A 591 22.29 6.75 -22.87
C PRO A 591 20.98 7.02 -22.10
N VAL A 592 19.95 6.16 -22.23
CA VAL A 592 18.68 6.33 -21.51
C VAL A 592 18.85 6.09 -20.01
N GLN A 593 19.80 5.25 -19.60
CA GLN A 593 20.13 4.95 -18.20
C GLN A 593 18.91 4.57 -17.32
N GLN A 594 17.89 3.93 -17.90
CA GLN A 594 16.71 3.43 -17.20
C GLN A 594 16.69 1.89 -17.12
N PRO A 595 16.02 1.31 -16.11
CA PRO A 595 15.73 -0.12 -16.10
C PRO A 595 14.95 -0.53 -17.35
N TYR A 596 15.24 -1.72 -17.88
CA TYR A 596 14.64 -2.18 -19.12
C TYR A 596 14.34 -3.67 -19.12
N LEU A 597 13.39 -4.06 -19.96
CA LEU A 597 13.23 -5.42 -20.43
C LEU A 597 13.79 -5.49 -21.85
N ASP A 598 14.69 -6.45 -22.09
CA ASP A 598 15.23 -6.68 -23.43
C ASP A 598 14.44 -7.78 -24.11
N LEU A 599 13.88 -7.42 -25.24
CA LEU A 599 13.14 -8.33 -26.09
C LEU A 599 14.09 -9.35 -26.76
N SER A 600 15.35 -8.98 -27.04
CA SER A 600 16.31 -9.90 -27.66
C SER A 600 16.65 -11.13 -26.81
N ASP A 601 16.41 -11.08 -25.49
CA ASP A 601 16.64 -12.23 -24.60
C ASP A 601 15.80 -13.46 -24.98
N VAL A 602 14.64 -13.24 -25.61
CA VAL A 602 13.70 -14.31 -25.97
C VAL A 602 13.91 -14.82 -27.40
N TYR A 603 14.35 -13.95 -28.32
CA TYR A 603 14.39 -14.27 -29.75
C TYR A 603 15.77 -14.14 -30.41
N GLY A 604 16.80 -13.75 -29.67
CA GLY A 604 18.17 -13.65 -30.14
C GLY A 604 18.51 -12.31 -30.80
N ALA A 605 19.79 -12.13 -31.10
CA ALA A 605 20.32 -10.92 -31.74
C ALA A 605 19.87 -10.84 -33.23
N GLY A 606 19.41 -9.67 -33.68
CA GLY A 606 18.94 -9.42 -35.07
C GLY A 606 17.45 -9.10 -35.20
N TRP A 607 16.68 -9.23 -34.11
CA TRP A 607 15.30 -8.74 -34.04
C TRP A 607 15.27 -7.29 -33.56
N ALA A 608 14.34 -6.50 -34.09
CA ALA A 608 14.02 -5.16 -33.63
C ALA A 608 12.50 -5.01 -33.50
N VAL A 609 12.06 -4.08 -32.65
CA VAL A 609 10.65 -3.75 -32.50
C VAL A 609 10.15 -2.99 -33.74
N THR A 610 8.96 -3.30 -34.26
CA THR A 610 8.40 -2.64 -35.46
C THR A 610 6.97 -2.11 -35.27
N TRP A 611 6.65 -1.01 -35.95
CA TRP A 611 5.34 -0.33 -35.89
C TRP A 611 4.55 -0.40 -37.20
N SER A 612 5.24 -0.43 -38.34
CA SER A 612 4.68 -0.17 -39.67
C SER A 612 4.69 -1.36 -40.61
N ASP A 613 5.41 -2.42 -40.27
CA ASP A 613 5.58 -3.55 -41.18
C ASP A 613 4.34 -4.46 -41.13
N VAL A 614 3.87 -4.87 -42.30
CA VAL A 614 2.72 -5.78 -42.44
C VAL A 614 3.08 -7.14 -41.86
N ASP A 615 2.19 -7.67 -41.02
CA ASP A 615 2.35 -9.00 -40.45
C ASP A 615 2.04 -10.11 -41.48
N GLU A 616 2.17 -11.36 -41.04
CA GLU A 616 1.84 -12.56 -41.81
C GLU A 616 0.39 -12.61 -42.34
N THR A 617 -0.51 -11.73 -41.88
CA THR A 617 -1.88 -11.57 -42.36
C THR A 617 -2.06 -10.43 -43.37
N GLY A 618 -0.98 -9.75 -43.75
CA GLY A 618 -0.99 -8.65 -44.71
C GLY A 618 -1.54 -7.34 -44.16
N LYS A 619 -1.60 -7.16 -42.84
CA LYS A 619 -2.11 -5.95 -42.18
C LYS A 619 -1.04 -5.32 -41.30
N ALA A 620 -0.96 -3.99 -41.34
CA ALA A 620 -0.15 -3.25 -40.37
C ALA A 620 -0.87 -3.31 -39.01
N PRO A 621 -0.16 -3.61 -37.91
CA PRO A 621 -0.78 -3.88 -36.61
C PRO A 621 -1.42 -2.63 -35.97
N GLY A 622 -1.02 -1.43 -36.37
CA GLY A 622 -1.53 -0.17 -35.81
C GLY A 622 -1.10 0.10 -34.37
N TYR A 623 -0.31 -0.80 -33.76
CA TYR A 623 0.35 -0.66 -32.47
C TYR A 623 1.62 -1.51 -32.44
N ILE A 624 2.57 -1.13 -31.59
CA ILE A 624 3.84 -1.85 -31.44
C ILE A 624 3.73 -2.97 -30.42
N MET A 625 3.15 -2.66 -29.25
CA MET A 625 2.93 -3.60 -28.16
C MET A 625 1.56 -3.37 -27.53
N ARG A 626 0.97 -4.43 -26.97
CA ARG A 626 -0.29 -4.39 -26.25
C ARG A 626 -0.27 -5.37 -25.09
N GLY A 627 -0.98 -4.98 -24.02
CA GLY A 627 -1.16 -5.83 -22.85
C GLY A 627 0.12 -6.00 -22.03
N VAL A 628 0.91 -4.94 -21.86
CA VAL A 628 2.03 -4.92 -20.92
C VAL A 628 1.47 -4.91 -19.49
N ARG A 629 1.75 -5.96 -18.72
CA ARG A 629 1.19 -6.20 -17.39
C ARG A 629 2.26 -6.67 -16.43
N GLY A 630 2.24 -6.14 -15.23
CA GLY A 630 3.09 -6.62 -14.15
C GLY A 630 2.63 -7.99 -13.65
N SER A 631 3.58 -8.88 -13.43
CA SER A 631 3.33 -10.27 -13.13
C SER A 631 3.95 -10.76 -11.82
N SER A 632 4.54 -9.87 -11.03
CA SER A 632 5.09 -10.23 -9.72
C SER A 632 4.60 -9.40 -8.55
N VAL A 633 4.58 -10.07 -7.40
CA VAL A 633 4.43 -9.49 -6.08
C VAL A 633 5.58 -10.01 -5.23
N ALA A 634 6.32 -9.09 -4.63
CA ALA A 634 7.40 -9.39 -3.72
C ALA A 634 7.08 -8.84 -2.33
N VAL A 635 7.42 -9.60 -1.29
CA VAL A 635 7.38 -9.14 0.09
C VAL A 635 8.81 -9.01 0.58
N ARG A 636 9.18 -7.79 0.96
CA ARG A 636 10.47 -7.44 1.55
C ARG A 636 10.28 -7.18 3.03
N VAL A 637 10.99 -7.94 3.86
CA VAL A 637 11.06 -7.69 5.29
C VAL A 637 12.39 -7.02 5.60
N LEU A 638 12.32 -5.82 6.17
CA LEU A 638 13.47 -5.07 6.68
C LEU A 638 13.51 -5.22 8.20
N TRP A 639 14.71 -5.21 8.79
CA TRP A 639 14.85 -5.09 10.25
C TRP A 639 16.19 -4.45 10.61
N ASN A 640 16.22 -3.81 11.78
CA ASN A 640 17.43 -3.22 12.32
C ASN A 640 17.52 -3.44 13.84
N PRO A 641 18.45 -4.30 14.31
CA PRO A 641 18.60 -4.56 15.73
C PRO A 641 19.36 -3.46 16.49
N GLN A 642 19.93 -2.47 15.80
CA GLN A 642 20.65 -1.39 16.44
C GLN A 642 19.70 -0.31 16.97
N LYS A 643 20.18 0.46 17.93
CA LYS A 643 19.52 1.64 18.47
C LYS A 643 20.42 2.86 18.28
N PHE A 644 19.81 4.03 18.29
CA PHE A 644 20.49 5.31 18.32
C PHE A 644 19.81 6.21 19.35
N SER A 645 20.37 7.39 19.61
CA SER A 645 19.83 8.33 20.59
C SER A 645 19.72 9.71 19.98
N LEU A 646 18.61 10.38 20.27
CA LEU A 646 18.39 11.77 19.88
C LEU A 646 18.83 12.72 20.99
N GLY A 647 19.66 13.70 20.63
CA GLY A 647 20.05 14.83 21.46
C GLY A 647 19.47 16.15 20.95
N THR A 648 19.97 17.27 21.47
CA THR A 648 19.53 18.63 21.10
C THR A 648 20.09 19.10 19.75
N ASP A 649 21.21 18.54 19.30
CA ASP A 649 21.85 18.89 18.02
C ASP A 649 21.22 18.11 16.86
N THR A 650 20.51 18.84 15.99
CA THR A 650 19.75 18.25 14.88
C THR A 650 20.62 17.63 13.78
N THR A 651 21.84 18.13 13.58
CA THR A 651 22.78 17.62 12.57
C THR A 651 23.47 16.36 13.08
N ALA A 652 23.85 16.36 14.36
CA ALA A 652 24.39 15.16 15.01
C ALA A 652 23.36 14.02 15.05
N ASN A 653 22.10 14.35 15.28
CA ASN A 653 20.98 13.41 15.22
C ASN A 653 20.83 12.79 13.82
N MET A 654 20.88 13.62 12.76
CA MET A 654 20.80 13.10 11.39
C MET A 654 21.97 12.17 11.09
N THR A 655 23.19 12.54 11.49
CA THR A 655 24.37 11.68 11.31
C THR A 655 24.24 10.35 12.07
N ALA A 656 23.69 10.37 13.29
CA ALA A 656 23.43 9.17 14.07
C ALA A 656 22.36 8.28 13.41
N PHE A 657 21.31 8.90 12.88
CA PHE A 657 20.27 8.23 12.11
C PHE A 657 20.83 7.60 10.83
N ASP A 658 21.64 8.30 10.03
CA ASP A 658 22.22 7.76 8.80
C ASP A 658 23.11 6.55 9.07
N ARG A 659 23.92 6.62 10.13
CA ARG A 659 24.71 5.47 10.60
C ARG A 659 23.81 4.31 10.98
N TRP A 660 22.74 4.56 11.73
CA TRP A 660 21.76 3.53 12.08
C TRP A 660 21.08 2.94 10.84
N ALA A 661 20.59 3.78 9.92
CA ALA A 661 19.89 3.38 8.70
C ALA A 661 20.77 2.58 7.74
N SER A 662 22.08 2.81 7.71
CA SER A 662 23.01 1.98 6.92
C SER A 662 23.03 0.50 7.34
N ASN A 663 22.52 0.17 8.53
CA ASN A 663 22.51 -1.18 9.08
C ASN A 663 21.22 -1.98 8.80
N TRP A 664 20.31 -1.46 7.95
CA TRP A 664 19.14 -2.22 7.50
C TRP A 664 19.53 -3.58 6.94
N ARG A 665 18.92 -4.62 7.50
CA ARG A 665 18.96 -5.98 6.96
C ARG A 665 17.69 -6.22 6.15
N LYS A 666 17.76 -7.13 5.18
CA LYS A 666 16.63 -7.43 4.30
C LYS A 666 16.51 -8.92 3.99
N ALA A 667 15.27 -9.36 3.87
CA ALA A 667 14.90 -10.65 3.31
C ALA A 667 13.73 -10.41 2.34
N THR A 668 13.88 -10.86 1.09
CA THR A 668 12.84 -10.68 0.07
C THR A 668 12.40 -12.06 -0.41
N THR A 669 11.08 -12.27 -0.48
CA THR A 669 10.49 -13.41 -1.18
C THR A 669 9.62 -12.85 -2.30
N GLU A 670 9.63 -13.49 -3.46
CA GLU A 670 8.86 -13.08 -4.62
C GLU A 670 7.99 -14.24 -5.12
N THR A 671 6.84 -13.90 -5.69
CA THR A 671 5.96 -14.87 -6.35
C THR A 671 5.37 -14.27 -7.62
N PHE A 672 5.09 -15.12 -8.60
CA PHE A 672 4.33 -14.74 -9.78
C PHE A 672 2.86 -14.64 -9.39
N LEU A 673 2.32 -13.42 -9.40
CA LEU A 673 0.95 -13.14 -9.00
C LEU A 673 0.44 -11.93 -9.78
N GLN A 674 -0.42 -12.20 -10.74
CA GLN A 674 -1.13 -11.17 -11.51
C GLN A 674 -2.44 -10.84 -10.81
N LYS A 675 -2.82 -9.56 -10.84
CA LYS A 675 -4.20 -9.18 -10.50
C LYS A 675 -5.11 -9.64 -11.64
N GLY A 676 -6.22 -10.31 -11.32
CA GLY A 676 -7.22 -10.68 -12.31
C GLY A 676 -7.76 -9.42 -12.99
N GLY A 677 -7.39 -9.18 -14.24
CA GLY A 677 -7.88 -8.02 -14.98
C GLY A 677 -9.30 -8.28 -15.48
N ILE A 678 -10.29 -7.62 -14.90
CA ILE A 678 -11.57 -7.41 -15.59
C ILE A 678 -11.34 -6.26 -16.58
N GLN A 679 -11.40 -6.58 -17.87
CA GLN A 679 -11.38 -5.62 -18.97
C GLN A 679 -12.77 -5.03 -19.24
#